data_AF-A0A1D8ARP6-F1
#
_entry.id   AF-A0A1D8ARP6-F1
#
_cell.length_a   1.000
_cell.length_b   1.000
_cell.length_c   1.000
_cell.angle_alpha   90.00
_cell.angle_beta   90.00
_cell.angle_gamma   90.00
#
_symmetry.space_group_name_H-M   'P 1'
#
loop_
_entity.id
_entity.type
_entity.pdbx_description
1 polymer ?
#
loop_
_entity_poly.entity_id
_entity_poly.type
_entity_poly.pdbx_seq_one_letter_code
_entity_poly.pdbx_strand_id
1 'polypeptide(L)'
;MSPFFPPSARVWLGALLVALGFTIWVDARRIERLDHIAALTRSEAVPSPASPTGYTGQLREWVLPDHEGRSSEWITQAQHLLAGGDWRVRHVTAENAPHGRPSHATAPYRAWLALVARGHQLLTGQPAGIAVERAARYADPLLHLLLLTGVTLFAARHFGPGPAVVAALAGATLFPFAASFAPGVPDDSSLGLLCAVGSLLPLIAGLCATARVASTPRGFAVAGVFGGLGCWINPAAQIPLLLGLAGGALLAAWLRRTGAPLAPLPWRIWSISGAITVLLASLIEFFPDHLGAWEMRAVHPLYGLAWLGGGELLARASRWIEGGRASWHPRELGPAVLALAALLSVPGVMIITGNPGFLAADLLSLRLTRLPDAPLAANLDAWLREDGFNAALFATLAPLLVTVAALALVARRGPGSNPRPALAVLLGAGLVTFALATLQLKSWALFDVTVLALLLPLVASAAGLSRGLRLIGSALLLAVCLSGAWQLLPPRHAATDNSLTVAEALGLAERDLAHWLAQRRPAPEPVVVLAPPNLTTTLNYYGNLQGLGTLSWENQTGLDFAVRIAISTSRAETIALLRQRGVTHIVLPSWDLFFDPYLQAASIQTGELFYRSLNRWALPPWLRPVPYQLPAIPGFEKQYVRIFAVGEDQEAPVAASRVTEYFIEQGEWDNARASHQTLLKYPADFGVLVARARLWAALNDAANFTPVFEPLLQRLAAGADRYLPWDRRVSLALVLARGNQLPLARVQAERCLAEISEDHLRTLPTNVLYQLLYLNRSFGLEIADPRLRALALELLPAKLRAGL
;
A
#
# COMPACT_ATOMS: atom_id res chain seq x y z
N MET A 1 -7.87 44.86 20.29
CA MET A 1 -6.49 44.68 19.78
C MET A 1 -5.57 45.46 20.70
N SER A 2 -4.73 44.77 21.45
CA SER A 2 -3.67 45.36 22.29
C SER A 2 -2.39 44.58 21.99
N PRO A 3 -1.33 45.23 21.45
CA PRO A 3 -0.08 44.56 21.11
C PRO A 3 0.88 44.55 22.31
N PHE A 4 1.87 43.66 22.25
CA PHE A 4 2.94 43.40 23.21
C PHE A 4 2.63 42.43 24.36
N PHE A 5 2.91 41.16 24.08
CA PHE A 5 3.01 40.10 25.06
C PHE A 5 4.43 40.08 25.72
N PRO A 6 4.56 39.75 27.03
CA PRO A 6 5.85 39.66 27.73
C PRO A 6 6.76 38.53 27.18
N PRO A 7 8.08 38.53 27.46
CA PRO A 7 9.04 37.55 26.93
C PRO A 7 8.71 36.08 27.26
N SER A 8 7.91 35.80 28.29
CA SER A 8 7.36 34.46 28.59
C SER A 8 6.31 33.96 27.58
N ALA A 9 5.77 34.84 26.74
CA ALA A 9 4.72 34.51 25.78
C ALA A 9 5.22 33.93 24.45
N ARG A 10 6.55 33.81 24.25
CA ARG A 10 7.14 33.24 23.02
C ARG A 10 7.76 31.86 23.22
N VAL A 11 7.72 31.28 24.42
CA VAL A 11 8.29 29.95 24.71
C VAL A 11 7.69 28.86 23.81
N TRP A 12 6.41 28.98 23.45
CA TRP A 12 5.75 28.05 22.52
C TRP A 12 6.30 28.10 21.10
N LEU A 13 6.88 29.23 20.65
CA LEU A 13 7.59 29.29 19.36
C LEU A 13 8.87 28.45 19.41
N GLY A 14 9.61 28.51 20.52
CA GLY A 14 10.77 27.65 20.73
C GLY A 14 10.39 26.16 20.72
N ALA A 15 9.31 25.79 21.43
CA ALA A 15 8.78 24.43 21.42
C ALA A 15 8.35 23.97 20.01
N LEU A 16 7.70 24.86 19.24
CA LEU A 16 7.33 24.58 17.85
C LEU A 16 8.56 24.35 16.97
N LEU A 17 9.59 25.19 17.08
CA LEU A 17 10.83 25.04 16.32
C LEU A 17 11.56 23.73 16.66
N VAL A 18 11.60 23.35 17.94
CA VAL A 18 12.17 22.06 18.37
C VAL A 18 11.36 20.90 17.82
N ALA A 19 10.03 20.96 17.89
CA ALA A 19 9.14 19.93 17.39
C ALA A 19 9.25 19.77 15.86
N LEU A 20 9.25 20.87 15.10
CA LEU A 20 9.49 20.87 13.65
C LEU A 20 10.87 20.32 13.32
N GLY A 21 11.92 20.75 14.04
CA GLY A 21 13.27 20.26 13.84
C GLY A 21 13.41 18.76 14.10
N PHE A 22 12.73 18.25 15.14
CA PHE A 22 12.67 16.81 15.42
C PHE A 22 11.98 16.04 14.30
N THR A 23 10.78 16.45 13.87
CA THR A 23 10.04 15.80 12.78
C THR A 23 10.86 15.80 11.48
N ILE A 24 11.38 16.97 11.07
CA ILE A 24 12.22 17.10 9.86
C ILE A 24 13.43 16.18 9.94
N TRP A 25 14.10 16.10 11.09
CA TRP A 25 15.28 15.25 11.26
C TRP A 25 14.93 13.76 11.17
N VAL A 26 13.86 13.31 11.82
CA VAL A 26 13.39 11.91 11.73
C VAL A 26 13.05 11.55 10.29
N ASP A 27 12.27 12.38 9.61
CA ASP A 27 11.83 12.12 8.25
C ASP A 27 13.00 12.17 7.26
N ALA A 28 13.91 13.13 7.40
CA ALA A 28 15.11 13.21 6.56
C ALA A 28 15.96 11.94 6.64
N ARG A 29 16.13 11.37 7.84
CA ARG A 29 16.88 10.10 8.02
C ARG A 29 16.18 8.91 7.38
N ARG A 30 14.85 8.87 7.41
CA ARG A 30 14.07 7.82 6.74
C ARG A 30 14.14 7.98 5.23
N ILE A 31 14.01 9.21 4.71
CA ILE A 31 14.17 9.50 3.28
C ILE A 31 15.57 9.11 2.78
N GLU A 32 16.62 9.41 3.55
CA GLU A 32 18.00 9.03 3.24
C GLU A 32 18.14 7.50 3.10
N ARG A 33 17.53 6.73 4.01
CA ARG A 33 17.47 5.26 3.91
C ARG A 33 16.76 4.80 2.63
N LEU A 34 15.61 5.39 2.32
CA LEU A 34 14.85 5.00 1.12
C LEU A 34 15.62 5.32 -0.17
N ASP A 35 16.30 6.45 -0.23
CA ASP A 35 17.17 6.79 -1.36
C ASP A 35 18.39 5.87 -1.46
N HIS A 36 18.98 5.46 -0.33
CA HIS A 36 20.05 4.46 -0.28
C HIS A 36 19.58 3.11 -0.84
N ILE A 37 18.46 2.58 -0.38
CA ILE A 37 17.90 1.29 -0.84
C ILE A 37 17.61 1.32 -2.34
N ALA A 38 16.94 2.38 -2.80
CA ALA A 38 16.60 2.53 -4.21
C ALA A 38 17.86 2.53 -5.11
N ALA A 39 18.98 3.03 -4.60
CA ALA A 39 20.27 3.10 -5.29
C ALA A 39 21.10 1.81 -5.24
N LEU A 40 20.83 0.87 -4.31
CA LEU A 40 21.62 -0.37 -4.14
C LEU A 40 21.58 -1.28 -5.37
N THR A 41 20.47 -1.29 -6.11
CA THR A 41 20.39 -1.94 -7.42
C THR A 41 20.24 -0.87 -8.50
N ARG A 42 21.13 -0.92 -9.50
CA ARG A 42 21.26 0.12 -10.52
C ARG A 42 20.00 0.13 -11.40
N SER A 43 19.37 1.30 -11.51
CA SER A 43 18.14 1.49 -12.30
C SER A 43 18.37 1.18 -13.78
N GLU A 44 17.56 0.26 -14.32
CA GLU A 44 17.42 0.04 -15.75
C GLU A 44 16.39 0.99 -16.39
N ALA A 45 15.64 1.73 -15.56
CA ALA A 45 14.60 2.63 -16.02
C ALA A 45 15.21 3.95 -16.53
N VAL A 46 15.09 4.19 -17.83
CA VAL A 46 15.57 5.42 -18.47
C VAL A 46 14.50 6.51 -18.38
N PRO A 47 14.80 7.72 -17.88
CA PRO A 47 13.84 8.82 -17.86
C PRO A 47 13.31 9.16 -19.25
N SER A 48 11.99 9.32 -19.37
CA SER A 48 11.27 9.67 -20.60
C SER A 48 10.12 10.64 -20.31
N PRO A 49 10.20 11.92 -20.73
CA PRO A 49 9.15 12.91 -20.50
C PRO A 49 7.80 12.56 -21.13
N ALA A 50 7.80 11.76 -22.20
CA ALA A 50 6.60 11.36 -22.92
C ALA A 50 5.84 10.20 -22.22
N SER A 51 6.47 9.54 -21.25
CA SER A 51 5.86 8.42 -20.52
C SER A 51 4.99 8.92 -19.36
N PRO A 52 3.79 8.34 -19.14
CA PRO A 52 2.98 8.62 -17.96
C PRO A 52 3.71 8.40 -16.63
N THR A 53 4.58 7.39 -16.55
CA THR A 53 5.40 7.12 -15.34
C THR A 53 6.65 7.99 -15.30
N GLY A 54 6.99 8.65 -16.41
CA GLY A 54 8.22 9.39 -16.57
C GLY A 54 9.44 8.53 -16.91
N TYR A 55 9.28 7.22 -17.11
CA TYR A 55 10.33 6.31 -17.57
C TYR A 55 9.94 5.55 -18.85
N THR A 56 10.92 5.21 -19.68
CA THR A 56 10.76 4.35 -20.85
C THR A 56 10.17 2.99 -20.46
N GLY A 57 9.30 2.44 -21.30
CA GLY A 57 8.61 1.18 -21.01
C GLY A 57 7.56 1.27 -19.90
N GLN A 58 7.27 2.47 -19.38
CA GLN A 58 6.39 2.70 -18.22
C GLN A 58 6.85 1.96 -16.95
N LEU A 59 8.15 1.70 -16.85
CA LEU A 59 8.75 1.12 -15.65
C LEU A 59 8.72 2.13 -14.50
N ARG A 60 8.85 1.64 -13.26
CA ARG A 60 9.00 2.47 -12.04
C ARG A 60 10.21 2.05 -11.24
N GLU A 61 10.92 3.02 -10.68
CA GLU A 61 12.18 2.76 -9.98
C GLU A 61 12.01 2.75 -8.46
N TRP A 62 11.11 3.57 -7.94
CA TRP A 62 10.96 3.77 -6.49
C TRP A 62 10.52 2.50 -5.74
N VAL A 63 11.39 1.97 -4.87
CA VAL A 63 11.07 0.82 -4.02
C VAL A 63 10.16 1.28 -2.87
N LEU A 64 8.98 0.67 -2.79
CA LEU A 64 8.02 0.98 -1.73
C LEU A 64 8.51 0.44 -0.38
N PRO A 65 8.48 1.25 0.69
CA PRO A 65 8.76 0.76 2.03
C PRO A 65 7.79 -0.36 2.42
N ASP A 66 8.28 -1.38 3.12
CA ASP A 66 7.50 -2.47 3.72
C ASP A 66 6.54 -3.26 2.81
N HIS A 67 6.73 -3.25 1.49
CA HIS A 67 5.76 -3.85 0.55
C HIS A 67 4.34 -3.31 0.67
N GLU A 68 4.17 -2.02 1.01
CA GLU A 68 2.83 -1.48 1.20
C GLU A 68 2.09 -1.28 -0.13
N GLY A 69 1.36 -2.32 -0.56
CA GLY A 69 0.68 -2.38 -1.85
C GLY A 69 -0.29 -1.22 -2.11
N ARG A 70 -0.95 -0.69 -1.09
CA ARG A 70 -1.88 0.45 -1.23
C ARG A 70 -1.17 1.75 -1.63
N SER A 71 0.08 1.95 -1.21
CA SER A 71 0.89 3.11 -1.61
C SER A 71 1.14 3.13 -3.13
N SER A 72 1.27 1.95 -3.72
CA SER A 72 1.46 1.79 -5.17
C SER A 72 0.26 2.32 -5.98
N GLU A 73 -0.96 2.09 -5.47
CA GLU A 73 -2.19 2.57 -6.10
C GLU A 73 -2.25 4.10 -6.08
N TRP A 74 -1.90 4.75 -4.96
CA TRP A 74 -1.89 6.21 -4.86
C TRP A 74 -0.89 6.86 -5.83
N ILE A 75 0.31 6.29 -5.94
CA ILE A 75 1.36 6.78 -6.85
C ILE A 75 0.93 6.59 -8.32
N THR A 76 0.52 5.37 -8.71
CA THR A 76 0.11 5.07 -10.08
C THR A 76 -1.08 5.91 -10.53
N GLN A 77 -2.07 6.09 -9.67
CA GLN A 77 -3.24 6.91 -9.99
C GLN A 77 -2.88 8.40 -10.05
N ALA A 78 -2.01 8.92 -9.18
CA ALA A 78 -1.55 10.31 -9.26
C ALA A 78 -0.73 10.58 -10.54
N GLN A 79 0.09 9.63 -10.98
CA GLN A 79 0.78 9.69 -12.29
C GLN A 79 -0.23 9.74 -13.44
N HIS A 80 -1.29 8.92 -13.39
CA HIS A 80 -2.35 8.93 -14.39
C HIS A 80 -3.09 10.27 -14.45
N LEU A 81 -3.41 10.88 -13.30
CA LEU A 81 -4.05 12.21 -13.24
C LEU A 81 -3.18 13.29 -13.92
N LEU A 82 -1.88 13.30 -13.65
CA LEU A 82 -0.97 14.28 -14.24
C LEU A 82 -0.69 14.04 -15.73
N ALA A 83 -0.76 12.78 -16.19
CA ALA A 83 -0.53 12.42 -17.59
C ALA A 83 -1.77 12.58 -18.48
N GLY A 84 -2.94 12.15 -18.00
CA GLY A 84 -4.19 12.12 -18.77
C GLY A 84 -4.99 13.42 -18.71
N GLY A 85 -4.76 14.28 -17.72
CA GLY A 85 -5.54 15.51 -17.51
C GLY A 85 -6.91 15.28 -16.86
N ASP A 86 -7.31 14.02 -16.65
CA ASP A 86 -8.47 13.67 -15.86
C ASP A 86 -8.26 14.06 -14.40
N TRP A 87 -9.29 14.61 -13.76
CA TRP A 87 -9.23 15.00 -12.35
C TRP A 87 -9.56 13.83 -11.40
N ARG A 88 -10.08 12.70 -11.92
CA ARG A 88 -10.43 11.50 -11.14
C ARG A 88 -10.20 10.22 -11.94
N VAL A 89 -9.56 9.23 -11.31
CA VAL A 89 -9.46 7.86 -11.83
C VAL A 89 -10.77 7.13 -11.56
N ARG A 90 -11.44 6.65 -12.61
CA ARG A 90 -12.71 5.91 -12.50
C ARG A 90 -12.55 4.41 -12.72
N HIS A 91 -11.52 4.00 -13.48
CA HIS A 91 -11.28 2.61 -13.83
C HIS A 91 -9.78 2.30 -13.76
N VAL A 92 -9.46 1.12 -13.21
CA VAL A 92 -8.08 0.61 -13.09
C VAL A 92 -7.98 -0.65 -13.94
N THR A 93 -7.13 -0.63 -14.97
CA THR A 93 -6.95 -1.74 -15.91
C THR A 93 -5.86 -2.74 -15.50
N ALA A 94 -4.99 -2.35 -14.55
CA ALA A 94 -3.90 -3.20 -14.08
C ALA A 94 -4.40 -4.38 -13.22
N GLU A 95 -5.60 -4.29 -12.66
CA GLU A 95 -6.17 -5.30 -11.77
C GLU A 95 -7.39 -5.97 -12.42
N ASN A 96 -7.76 -7.18 -11.96
CA ASN A 96 -8.90 -7.94 -12.51
C ASN A 96 -8.84 -8.09 -14.04
N ALA A 97 -7.65 -8.36 -14.59
CA ALA A 97 -7.48 -8.55 -16.03
C ALA A 97 -8.45 -9.62 -16.59
N PRO A 98 -8.93 -9.48 -17.84
CA PRO A 98 -8.75 -8.35 -18.75
C PRO A 98 -9.75 -7.20 -18.52
N HIS A 99 -10.68 -7.37 -17.59
CA HIS A 99 -11.83 -6.47 -17.42
C HIS A 99 -11.48 -5.15 -16.74
N GLY A 100 -10.44 -5.14 -15.91
CA GLY A 100 -10.21 -4.01 -15.01
C GLY A 100 -11.21 -4.01 -13.86
N ARG A 101 -11.17 -2.95 -13.06
CA ARG A 101 -12.15 -2.70 -12.00
C ARG A 101 -12.47 -1.20 -11.88
N PRO A 102 -13.69 -0.84 -11.44
CA PRO A 102 -13.97 0.53 -11.05
C PRO A 102 -13.10 0.94 -9.85
N SER A 103 -12.83 2.23 -9.73
CA SER A 103 -12.16 2.82 -8.56
C SER A 103 -13.15 3.67 -7.75
N HIS A 104 -13.29 3.34 -6.47
CA HIS A 104 -14.06 4.08 -5.49
C HIS A 104 -13.16 4.84 -4.50
N ALA A 105 -11.84 4.66 -4.56
CA ALA A 105 -10.85 5.47 -3.86
C ALA A 105 -11.09 6.97 -4.12
N THR A 106 -10.97 7.79 -3.09
CA THR A 106 -11.42 9.20 -3.12
C THR A 106 -10.35 10.12 -3.71
N ALA A 107 -10.78 11.20 -4.37
CA ALA A 107 -9.88 12.13 -5.05
C ALA A 107 -8.95 13.00 -4.18
N PRO A 108 -9.30 13.42 -2.95
CA PRO A 108 -8.55 14.46 -2.24
C PRO A 108 -7.07 14.14 -2.01
N TYR A 109 -6.75 12.91 -1.61
CA TYR A 109 -5.37 12.55 -1.34
C TYR A 109 -4.53 12.48 -2.63
N ARG A 110 -5.10 11.99 -3.73
CA ARG A 110 -4.45 12.02 -5.04
C ARG A 110 -4.17 13.45 -5.50
N ALA A 111 -5.12 14.35 -5.31
CA ALA A 111 -4.95 15.76 -5.64
C ALA A 111 -3.84 16.41 -4.80
N TRP A 112 -3.74 16.07 -3.51
CA TRP A 112 -2.63 16.50 -2.65
C TRP A 112 -1.28 15.98 -3.17
N LEU A 113 -1.16 14.68 -3.45
CA LEU A 113 0.07 14.09 -3.97
C LEU A 113 0.47 14.72 -5.32
N ALA A 114 -0.50 14.92 -6.22
CA ALA A 114 -0.30 15.58 -7.50
C ALA A 114 0.14 17.06 -7.35
N LEU A 115 -0.40 17.79 -6.35
CA LEU A 115 0.01 19.15 -6.05
C LEU A 115 1.47 19.22 -5.59
N VAL A 116 1.88 18.33 -4.67
CA VAL A 116 3.27 18.24 -4.21
C VAL A 116 4.19 17.85 -5.36
N ALA A 117 3.78 16.91 -6.20
CA ALA A 117 4.51 16.50 -7.41
C ALA A 117 4.67 17.64 -8.40
N ARG A 118 3.62 18.44 -8.64
CA ARG A 118 3.69 19.61 -9.52
C ARG A 118 4.64 20.67 -8.97
N GLY A 119 4.62 20.91 -7.67
CA GLY A 119 5.59 21.77 -6.99
C GLY A 119 7.03 21.28 -7.19
N HIS A 120 7.27 19.98 -6.99
CA HIS A 120 8.57 19.37 -7.21
C HIS A 120 9.03 19.49 -8.68
N GLN A 121 8.13 19.19 -9.61
CA GLN A 121 8.38 19.31 -11.05
C GLN A 121 8.76 20.75 -11.45
N LEU A 122 8.07 21.76 -10.92
CA LEU A 122 8.38 23.16 -11.20
C LEU A 122 9.77 23.57 -10.67
N LEU A 123 10.24 22.95 -9.58
CA LEU A 123 11.54 23.23 -8.98
C LEU A 123 12.69 22.48 -9.67
N THR A 124 12.46 21.24 -10.13
CA THR A 124 13.53 20.36 -10.64
C THR A 124 13.53 20.18 -12.16
N GLY A 125 12.43 20.49 -12.85
CA GLY A 125 12.26 20.27 -14.29
C GLY A 125 12.12 18.79 -14.69
N GLN A 126 11.97 17.86 -13.74
CA GLN A 126 11.85 16.43 -14.02
C GLN A 126 10.50 16.07 -14.69
N PRO A 127 10.41 14.93 -15.41
CA PRO A 127 9.14 14.40 -15.89
C PRO A 127 8.09 14.28 -14.78
N ALA A 128 6.82 14.55 -15.10
CA ALA A 128 5.73 14.57 -14.12
C ALA A 128 5.63 13.25 -13.35
N GLY A 129 5.76 12.11 -14.04
CA GLY A 129 5.66 10.80 -13.41
C GLY A 129 6.77 10.51 -12.39
N ILE A 130 8.02 10.91 -12.69
CA ILE A 130 9.14 10.83 -11.74
C ILE A 130 8.90 11.78 -10.57
N ALA A 131 8.37 12.98 -10.83
CA ALA A 131 8.06 13.95 -9.79
C ALA A 131 7.01 13.43 -8.79
N VAL A 132 6.08 12.57 -9.21
CA VAL A 132 5.13 11.89 -8.30
C VAL A 132 5.84 10.91 -7.37
N GLU A 133 6.72 10.05 -7.88
CA GLU A 133 7.52 9.13 -7.05
C GLU A 133 8.40 9.90 -6.06
N ARG A 134 8.96 11.04 -6.49
CA ARG A 134 9.75 11.92 -5.62
C ARG A 134 8.86 12.61 -4.58
N ALA A 135 7.66 13.05 -4.96
CA ALA A 135 6.70 13.68 -4.06
C ALA A 135 6.15 12.74 -2.97
N ALA A 136 6.03 11.45 -3.26
CA ALA A 136 5.59 10.45 -2.27
C ALA A 136 6.46 10.42 -1.01
N ARG A 137 7.73 10.83 -1.09
CA ARG A 137 8.62 11.00 0.08
C ARG A 137 8.22 12.14 0.99
N TYR A 138 7.66 13.20 0.43
CA TYR A 138 7.46 14.46 1.14
C TYR A 138 5.99 14.75 1.42
N ALA A 139 5.05 14.11 0.71
CA ALA A 139 3.63 14.43 0.79
C ALA A 139 3.08 14.35 2.22
N ASP A 140 3.32 13.24 2.92
CA ASP A 140 2.85 13.05 4.30
C ASP A 140 3.67 13.84 5.34
N PRO A 141 5.02 13.88 5.26
CA PRO A 141 5.81 14.79 6.12
C PRO A 141 5.39 16.26 6.02
N LEU A 142 5.13 16.76 4.81
CA LEU A 142 4.66 18.14 4.62
C LEU A 142 3.28 18.35 5.26
N LEU A 143 2.37 17.38 5.18
CA LEU A 143 1.10 17.43 5.91
C LEU A 143 1.32 17.49 7.41
N HIS A 144 2.27 16.73 7.96
CA HIS A 144 2.58 16.74 9.39
C HIS A 144 3.10 18.10 9.84
N LEU A 145 4.02 18.72 9.08
CA LEU A 145 4.55 20.05 9.40
C LEU A 145 3.46 21.12 9.34
N LEU A 146 2.57 21.06 8.35
CA LEU A 146 1.42 21.97 8.24
C LEU A 146 0.45 21.79 9.41
N LEU A 147 0.14 20.55 9.76
CA LEU A 147 -0.72 20.20 10.88
C LEU A 147 -0.12 20.69 12.20
N LEU A 148 1.15 20.38 12.46
CA LEU A 148 1.86 20.77 13.68
C LEU A 148 1.88 22.28 13.87
N THR A 149 2.19 23.01 12.79
CA THR A 149 2.19 24.47 12.78
C THR A 149 0.78 25.02 13.01
N GLY A 150 -0.21 24.53 12.26
CA GLY A 150 -1.60 24.96 12.36
C GLY A 150 -2.20 24.73 13.75
N VAL A 151 -2.03 23.54 14.31
CA VAL A 151 -2.53 23.16 15.64
C VAL A 151 -1.87 23.98 16.73
N THR A 152 -0.56 24.19 16.65
CA THR A 152 0.19 24.98 17.64
C THR A 152 -0.24 26.45 17.62
N LEU A 153 -0.35 27.05 16.43
CA LEU A 153 -0.82 28.43 16.27
C LEU A 153 -2.27 28.59 16.76
N PHE A 154 -3.13 27.62 16.44
CA PHE A 154 -4.51 27.60 16.92
C PHE A 154 -4.58 27.50 18.44
N ALA A 155 -3.80 26.60 19.04
CA ALA A 155 -3.69 26.44 20.48
C ALA A 155 -3.20 27.73 21.17
N ALA A 156 -2.17 28.37 20.62
CA ALA A 156 -1.64 29.64 21.13
C ALA A 156 -2.70 30.75 21.12
N ARG A 157 -3.48 30.84 20.04
CA ARG A 157 -4.51 31.86 19.86
C ARG A 157 -5.73 31.65 20.75
N HIS A 158 -6.18 30.41 20.94
CA HIS A 158 -7.46 30.11 21.59
C HIS A 158 -7.34 29.63 23.03
N PHE A 159 -6.22 29.00 23.41
CA PHE A 159 -6.03 28.38 24.72
C PHE A 159 -4.81 28.94 25.49
N GLY A 160 -3.90 29.64 24.80
CA GLY A 160 -2.74 30.31 25.39
C GLY A 160 -1.42 29.54 25.21
N PRO A 161 -0.31 30.05 25.78
CA PRO A 161 1.04 29.56 25.48
C PRO A 161 1.33 28.16 26.03
N GLY A 162 0.80 27.80 27.21
CA GLY A 162 0.99 26.47 27.80
C GLY A 162 0.41 25.35 26.93
N PRO A 163 -0.88 25.41 26.57
CA PRO A 163 -1.49 24.49 25.62
C PRO A 163 -0.76 24.45 24.26
N ALA A 164 -0.22 25.57 23.80
CA ALA A 164 0.57 25.61 22.55
C ALA A 164 1.89 24.83 22.65
N VAL A 165 2.62 24.93 23.76
CA VAL A 165 3.82 24.11 24.01
C VAL A 165 3.46 22.62 23.96
N VAL A 166 2.38 22.24 24.66
CA VAL A 166 1.94 20.84 24.70
C VAL A 166 1.45 20.37 23.34
N ALA A 167 0.73 21.20 22.59
CA ALA A 167 0.30 20.91 21.23
C ALA A 167 1.49 20.63 20.29
N ALA A 168 2.55 21.44 20.37
CA ALA A 168 3.76 21.25 19.58
C ALA A 168 4.49 19.95 19.96
N LEU A 169 4.70 19.70 21.24
CA LEU A 169 5.41 18.47 21.67
C LEU A 169 4.58 17.22 21.36
N ALA A 170 3.33 17.17 21.81
CA ALA A 170 2.45 16.02 21.60
C ALA A 170 2.17 15.78 20.12
N GLY A 171 1.98 16.83 19.31
CA GLY A 171 1.77 16.70 17.87
C GLY A 171 2.97 16.09 17.14
N ALA A 172 4.19 16.28 17.64
CA ALA A 172 5.40 15.70 17.05
C ALA A 172 5.76 14.32 17.62
N THR A 173 5.29 13.98 18.83
CA THR A 173 5.77 12.78 19.54
C THR A 173 4.70 11.76 19.94
N LEU A 174 3.40 12.06 19.85
CA LEU A 174 2.37 11.06 20.18
C LEU A 174 2.47 9.88 19.20
N PHE A 175 2.54 8.67 19.75
CA PHE A 175 2.66 7.43 19.00
C PHE A 175 1.41 6.59 19.28
N PRO A 176 0.71 6.10 18.24
CA PRO A 176 1.11 6.05 16.82
C PRO A 176 0.78 7.26 15.93
N PHE A 177 0.17 8.34 16.43
CA PHE A 177 -0.24 9.48 15.58
C PHE A 177 0.85 10.06 14.67
N ALA A 178 2.01 10.44 15.22
CA ALA A 178 3.10 11.03 14.45
C ALA A 178 3.68 10.04 13.42
N ALA A 179 3.66 8.74 13.73
CA ALA A 179 4.12 7.68 12.82
C ALA A 179 3.20 7.49 11.59
N SER A 180 1.99 8.06 11.60
CA SER A 180 1.05 7.98 10.48
C SER A 180 1.42 8.89 9.31
N PHE A 181 2.42 9.76 9.48
CA PHE A 181 2.91 10.70 8.47
C PHE A 181 4.27 10.27 7.89
N ALA A 182 4.56 8.97 7.92
CA ALA A 182 5.85 8.42 7.49
C ALA A 182 6.17 8.73 6.01
N PRO A 183 7.42 9.05 5.67
CA PRO A 183 7.82 9.34 4.29
C PRO A 183 7.78 8.09 3.42
N GLY A 184 7.36 8.24 2.16
CA GLY A 184 7.45 7.19 1.14
C GLY A 184 6.29 6.18 1.15
N VAL A 185 5.34 6.31 2.08
CA VAL A 185 4.16 5.43 2.22
C VAL A 185 2.86 6.24 2.08
N PRO A 186 2.61 6.83 0.89
CA PRO A 186 1.48 7.72 0.69
C PRO A 186 0.14 6.99 0.88
N ASP A 187 -0.73 7.52 1.75
CA ASP A 187 -2.10 7.01 1.92
C ASP A 187 -3.06 8.05 2.54
N ASP A 188 -4.35 7.91 2.25
CA ASP A 188 -5.43 8.83 2.63
C ASP A 188 -5.61 9.05 4.14
N SER A 189 -5.10 8.15 4.98
CA SER A 189 -5.34 8.22 6.43
C SER A 189 -4.68 9.44 7.07
N SER A 190 -3.53 9.91 6.56
CA SER A 190 -2.82 11.10 7.10
C SER A 190 -3.66 12.37 6.92
N LEU A 191 -4.27 12.52 5.75
CA LEU A 191 -5.21 13.61 5.44
C LEU A 191 -6.52 13.46 6.23
N GLY A 192 -6.98 12.22 6.43
CA GLY A 192 -8.10 11.91 7.32
C GLY A 192 -7.87 12.37 8.77
N LEU A 193 -6.68 12.13 9.32
CA LEU A 193 -6.30 12.60 10.67
C LEU A 193 -6.26 14.13 10.75
N LEU A 194 -5.78 14.82 9.70
CA LEU A 194 -5.83 16.28 9.62
C LEU A 194 -7.28 16.79 9.67
N CYS A 195 -8.19 16.16 8.92
CA CYS A 195 -9.61 16.49 8.96
C CYS A 195 -10.24 16.20 10.33
N ALA A 196 -9.86 15.11 10.99
CA ALA A 196 -10.30 14.80 12.35
C ALA A 196 -9.87 15.89 13.34
N VAL A 197 -8.61 16.34 13.29
CA VAL A 197 -8.11 17.47 14.11
C VAL A 197 -8.87 18.76 13.77
N GLY A 198 -9.08 19.05 12.48
CA GLY A 198 -9.86 20.19 12.00
C GLY A 198 -11.34 20.13 12.41
N SER A 199 -11.89 18.94 12.64
CA SER A 199 -13.24 18.74 13.16
C SER A 199 -13.33 18.96 14.67
N LEU A 200 -12.27 18.65 15.42
CA LEU A 200 -12.25 18.75 16.88
C LEU A 200 -11.89 20.15 17.38
N LEU A 201 -10.81 20.76 16.88
CA LEU A 201 -10.27 21.99 17.46
C LEU A 201 -11.23 23.20 17.40
N PRO A 202 -11.87 23.52 16.26
CA PRO A 202 -12.84 24.61 16.17
C PRO A 202 -14.07 24.36 17.04
N LEU A 203 -14.50 23.10 17.19
CA LEU A 203 -15.63 22.71 18.03
C LEU A 203 -15.32 23.00 19.51
N ILE A 204 -14.15 22.56 19.99
CA ILE A 204 -13.71 22.76 21.37
C ILE A 204 -13.50 24.23 21.68
N ALA A 205 -12.88 24.98 20.75
CA ALA A 205 -12.72 26.43 20.91
C ALA A 205 -14.09 27.11 21.05
N GLY A 206 -15.09 26.70 20.25
CA GLY A 206 -16.46 27.15 20.37
C GLY A 206 -17.10 26.81 21.73
N LEU A 207 -16.95 25.57 22.20
CA LEU A 207 -17.46 25.12 23.49
C LEU A 207 -16.83 25.88 24.67
N CYS A 208 -15.51 26.06 24.66
CA CYS A 208 -14.79 26.82 25.69
C CYS A 208 -15.14 28.32 25.66
N ALA A 209 -15.38 28.89 24.46
CA ALA A 209 -15.82 30.28 24.32
C ALA A 209 -17.25 30.50 24.85
N THR A 210 -18.16 29.53 24.68
CA THR A 210 -19.54 29.63 25.21
C THR A 210 -19.61 29.73 26.73
N ALA A 211 -18.56 29.30 27.44
CA ALA A 211 -18.44 29.49 28.89
C ALA A 211 -18.01 30.93 29.28
N ARG A 212 -17.64 31.77 28.32
CA ARG A 212 -17.10 33.13 28.54
C ARG A 212 -17.88 34.25 27.83
N VAL A 213 -18.49 33.98 26.67
CA VAL A 213 -19.24 34.95 25.81
C VAL A 213 -20.39 34.22 25.10
N ALA A 214 -21.37 34.95 24.54
CA ALA A 214 -22.40 34.40 23.64
C ALA A 214 -21.79 33.50 22.55
N SER A 215 -22.48 32.40 22.21
CA SER A 215 -21.93 31.33 21.38
C SER A 215 -21.51 31.81 19.98
N THR A 216 -20.32 31.40 19.53
CA THR A 216 -19.87 31.69 18.17
C THR A 216 -20.24 30.54 17.24
N PRO A 217 -21.26 30.68 16.36
CA PRO A 217 -21.71 29.62 15.47
C PRO A 217 -20.64 29.17 14.46
N ARG A 218 -19.63 30.03 14.21
CA ARG A 218 -18.54 29.77 13.27
C ARG A 218 -17.70 28.55 13.63
N GLY A 219 -17.39 28.32 14.91
CA GLY A 219 -16.60 27.15 15.33
C GLY A 219 -17.29 25.82 15.03
N PHE A 220 -18.61 25.76 15.25
CA PHE A 220 -19.44 24.60 14.93
C PHE A 220 -19.57 24.38 13.43
N ALA A 221 -19.73 25.45 12.64
CA ALA A 221 -19.77 25.36 11.18
C ALA A 221 -18.46 24.84 10.60
N VAL A 222 -17.32 25.39 11.02
CA VAL A 222 -15.99 24.96 10.55
C VAL A 222 -15.72 23.51 10.96
N ALA A 223 -16.06 23.12 12.19
CA ALA A 223 -15.97 21.74 12.65
C ALA A 223 -16.82 20.79 11.80
N GLY A 224 -18.04 21.19 11.42
CA GLY A 224 -18.91 20.42 10.53
C GLY A 224 -18.27 20.25 9.15
N VAL A 225 -17.75 21.32 8.54
CA VAL A 225 -17.06 21.25 7.25
C VAL A 225 -15.87 20.28 7.30
N PHE A 226 -14.98 20.41 8.28
CA PHE A 226 -13.83 19.49 8.40
C PHE A 226 -14.26 18.04 8.65
N GLY A 227 -15.30 17.80 9.45
CA GLY A 227 -15.83 16.45 9.60
C GLY A 227 -16.47 15.93 8.31
N GLY A 228 -17.07 16.80 7.49
CA GLY A 228 -17.57 16.43 6.16
C GLY A 228 -16.46 16.06 5.19
N LEU A 229 -15.36 16.82 5.18
CA LEU A 229 -14.15 16.48 4.44
C LEU A 229 -13.52 15.17 4.97
N GLY A 230 -13.54 14.94 6.29
CA GLY A 230 -13.11 13.69 6.88
C GLY A 230 -13.92 12.49 6.39
N CYS A 231 -15.25 12.64 6.28
CA CYS A 231 -16.13 11.62 5.69
C CYS A 231 -15.92 11.47 4.18
N TRP A 232 -15.45 12.51 3.49
CA TRP A 232 -15.06 12.38 2.08
C TRP A 232 -13.81 11.52 1.93
N ILE A 233 -12.81 11.73 2.78
CA ILE A 233 -11.51 11.07 2.66
C ILE A 233 -11.57 9.64 3.23
N ASN A 234 -12.01 9.51 4.48
CA ASN A 234 -11.99 8.25 5.24
C ASN A 234 -13.20 8.15 6.17
N PRO A 235 -14.34 7.63 5.67
CA PRO A 235 -15.54 7.41 6.48
C PRO A 235 -15.30 6.50 7.70
N ALA A 236 -14.44 5.50 7.57
CA ALA A 236 -14.15 4.52 8.62
C ALA A 236 -13.54 5.16 9.87
N ALA A 237 -12.71 6.19 9.70
CA ALA A 237 -12.17 6.96 10.83
C ALA A 237 -13.16 8.04 11.30
N GLN A 238 -13.77 8.77 10.38
CA GLN A 238 -14.53 9.98 10.74
C GLN A 238 -15.90 9.67 11.37
N ILE A 239 -16.63 8.66 10.91
CA ILE A 239 -17.96 8.34 11.42
C ILE A 239 -17.92 7.95 12.91
N PRO A 240 -17.05 7.03 13.38
CA PRO A 240 -16.90 6.72 14.81
C PRO A 240 -16.57 7.96 15.65
N LEU A 241 -15.72 8.85 15.13
CA LEU A 241 -15.40 10.11 15.81
C LEU A 241 -16.66 10.99 16.00
N LEU A 242 -17.47 11.15 14.95
CA LEU A 242 -18.71 11.93 15.00
C LEU A 242 -19.75 11.32 15.96
N LEU A 243 -19.87 9.98 16.00
CA LEU A 243 -20.73 9.28 16.95
C LEU A 243 -20.29 9.53 18.40
N GLY A 244 -18.97 9.45 18.65
CA GLY A 244 -18.41 9.76 19.96
C GLY A 244 -18.64 11.23 20.38
N LEU A 245 -18.50 12.17 19.45
CA LEU A 245 -18.83 13.59 19.70
C LEU A 245 -20.30 13.79 20.07
N ALA A 246 -21.22 13.11 19.38
CA ALA A 246 -22.65 13.17 19.69
C ALA A 246 -22.95 12.58 21.08
N GLY A 247 -22.36 11.43 21.43
CA GLY A 247 -22.49 10.84 22.77
C GLY A 247 -21.94 11.75 23.87
N GLY A 248 -20.76 12.33 23.65
CA GLY A 248 -20.14 13.28 24.57
C GLY A 248 -20.93 14.59 24.70
N ALA A 249 -21.62 15.02 23.65
CA ALA A 249 -22.51 16.18 23.68
C ALA A 249 -23.75 15.96 24.57
N LEU A 250 -24.32 14.75 24.58
CA LEU A 250 -25.40 14.39 25.51
C LEU A 250 -24.90 14.39 26.96
N LEU A 251 -23.69 13.87 27.21
CA LEU A 251 -23.05 13.95 28.52
C LEU A 251 -22.80 15.40 28.95
N ALA A 252 -22.34 16.25 28.04
CA ALA A 252 -22.15 17.67 28.28
C ALA A 252 -23.47 18.40 28.63
N ALA A 253 -24.57 18.06 27.95
CA ALA A 253 -25.90 18.56 28.27
C ALA A 253 -26.35 18.12 29.68
N TRP A 254 -26.08 16.87 30.06
CA TRP A 254 -26.39 16.36 31.40
C TRP A 254 -25.62 17.11 32.49
N LEU A 255 -24.34 17.40 32.26
CA LEU A 255 -23.52 18.20 33.19
C LEU A 255 -23.99 19.66 33.30
N ARG A 256 -24.64 20.20 32.27
CA ARG A 256 -25.19 21.57 32.25
C ARG A 256 -26.54 21.69 32.95
N ARG A 257 -27.26 20.58 33.20
CA ARG A 257 -28.59 20.55 33.82
C ARG A 257 -28.67 21.25 35.18
N THR A 258 -27.60 21.22 35.97
CA THR A 258 -27.56 21.78 37.33
C THR A 258 -27.03 23.22 37.39
N GLY A 259 -26.70 23.82 36.24
CA GLY A 259 -26.16 25.18 36.12
C GLY A 259 -27.20 26.25 35.76
N ALA A 260 -26.77 27.50 35.73
CA ALA A 260 -27.57 28.62 35.22
C ALA A 260 -27.96 28.38 33.74
N PRO A 261 -29.13 28.87 33.29
CA PRO A 261 -29.57 28.71 31.90
C PRO A 261 -28.57 29.37 30.95
N LEU A 262 -27.88 28.53 30.17
CA LEU A 262 -26.92 28.93 29.15
C LEU A 262 -27.60 28.93 27.77
N ALA A 263 -27.06 29.72 26.84
CA ALA A 263 -27.51 29.68 25.46
C ALA A 263 -27.40 28.25 24.87
N PRO A 264 -28.37 27.83 24.03
CA PRO A 264 -28.33 26.50 23.42
C PRO A 264 -27.12 26.38 22.49
N LEU A 265 -26.50 25.20 22.51
CA LEU A 265 -25.38 24.92 21.63
C LEU A 265 -25.86 24.77 20.16
N PRO A 266 -25.13 25.32 19.18
CA PRO A 266 -25.56 25.37 17.78
C PRO A 266 -25.30 24.05 17.02
N TRP A 267 -25.75 22.90 17.55
CA TRP A 267 -25.58 21.58 16.94
C TRP A 267 -26.19 21.46 15.54
N ARG A 268 -27.27 22.20 15.25
CA ARG A 268 -27.87 22.26 13.92
C ARG A 268 -26.93 22.84 12.86
N ILE A 269 -26.13 23.84 13.22
CA ILE A 269 -25.17 24.45 12.28
C ILE A 269 -24.05 23.46 11.97
N TRP A 270 -23.58 22.74 12.99
CA TRP A 270 -22.60 21.68 12.83
C TRP A 270 -23.09 20.56 11.91
N SER A 271 -24.32 20.08 12.10
CA SER A 271 -24.85 19.02 11.23
C SER A 271 -25.16 19.49 9.81
N ILE A 272 -25.72 20.69 9.63
CA ILE A 272 -26.02 21.23 8.29
C ILE A 272 -24.73 21.43 7.49
N SER A 273 -23.70 22.04 8.09
CA SER A 273 -22.42 22.25 7.41
C SER A 273 -21.71 20.94 7.06
N GLY A 274 -21.69 19.97 7.97
CA GLY A 274 -21.15 18.64 7.68
C GLY A 274 -21.91 17.91 6.58
N ALA A 275 -23.24 17.90 6.65
CA ALA A 275 -24.08 17.23 5.66
C ALA A 275 -23.96 17.84 4.26
N ILE A 276 -23.98 19.17 4.14
CA ILE A 276 -23.76 19.86 2.86
C ILE A 276 -22.39 19.46 2.29
N THR A 277 -21.36 19.44 3.12
CA THR A 277 -20.00 19.08 2.69
C THR A 277 -19.95 17.62 2.20
N VAL A 278 -20.57 16.67 2.89
CA VAL A 278 -20.64 15.26 2.48
C VAL A 278 -21.43 15.09 1.17
N LEU A 279 -22.55 15.79 1.02
CA LEU A 279 -23.35 15.73 -0.21
C LEU A 279 -22.59 16.30 -1.40
N LEU A 280 -21.92 17.46 -1.22
CA LEU A 280 -21.07 18.04 -2.26
C LEU A 280 -19.88 17.13 -2.59
N ALA A 281 -19.23 16.54 -1.60
CA ALA A 281 -18.15 15.59 -1.80
C ALA A 281 -18.60 14.37 -2.61
N SER A 282 -19.74 13.79 -2.26
CA SER A 282 -20.32 12.66 -2.99
C SER A 282 -20.70 13.02 -4.43
N LEU A 283 -21.23 14.22 -4.66
CA LEU A 283 -21.55 14.72 -6.00
C LEU A 283 -20.28 14.96 -6.82
N ILE A 284 -19.27 15.59 -6.23
CA ILE A 284 -17.97 15.78 -6.89
C ILE A 284 -17.42 14.43 -7.28
N GLU A 285 -17.36 13.46 -6.36
CA GLU A 285 -16.75 12.17 -6.62
C GLU A 285 -17.52 11.35 -7.67
N PHE A 286 -18.83 11.15 -7.50
CA PHE A 286 -19.61 10.15 -8.25
C PHE A 286 -20.57 10.72 -9.30
N PHE A 287 -20.56 12.02 -9.60
CA PHE A 287 -21.33 12.56 -10.74
C PHE A 287 -20.51 12.46 -12.04
N PRO A 288 -21.14 12.21 -13.22
CA PRO A 288 -22.51 11.69 -13.40
C PRO A 288 -22.62 10.18 -13.17
N ASP A 289 -21.50 9.45 -13.25
CA ASP A 289 -21.46 7.98 -13.20
C ASP A 289 -21.28 7.44 -11.77
N HIS A 290 -22.12 6.47 -11.38
CA HIS A 290 -22.12 5.75 -10.09
C HIS A 290 -22.85 6.42 -8.90
N LEU A 291 -23.72 7.41 -9.14
CA LEU A 291 -24.58 8.01 -8.09
C LEU A 291 -25.49 6.98 -7.36
N GLY A 292 -25.74 5.82 -7.97
CA GLY A 292 -26.55 4.73 -7.42
C GLY A 292 -25.75 3.53 -6.89
N ALA A 293 -24.43 3.64 -6.79
CA ALA A 293 -23.62 2.56 -6.21
C ALA A 293 -23.83 2.52 -4.68
N TRP A 294 -24.27 1.38 -4.16
CA TRP A 294 -24.53 1.16 -2.73
C TRP A 294 -23.27 0.81 -1.93
N GLU A 295 -22.11 1.34 -2.35
CA GLU A 295 -20.83 1.08 -1.69
C GLU A 295 -20.66 2.03 -0.50
N MET A 296 -20.73 1.48 0.71
CA MET A 296 -20.68 2.21 1.97
C MET A 296 -19.27 2.24 2.58
N ARG A 297 -18.23 1.87 1.83
CA ARG A 297 -16.83 2.09 2.25
C ARG A 297 -16.30 3.46 1.82
N ALA A 298 -16.85 4.02 0.75
CA ALA A 298 -16.53 5.35 0.23
C ALA A 298 -17.58 6.39 0.68
N VAL A 299 -17.36 7.66 0.34
CA VAL A 299 -18.33 8.73 0.65
C VAL A 299 -19.70 8.46 0.00
N HIS A 300 -20.78 8.62 0.76
CA HIS A 300 -22.14 8.32 0.29
C HIS A 300 -23.14 9.40 0.76
N PRO A 301 -24.16 9.77 -0.02
CA PRO A 301 -25.12 10.82 0.34
C PRO A 301 -25.92 10.48 1.62
N LEU A 302 -26.11 9.19 1.90
CA LEU A 302 -26.77 8.74 3.14
C LEU A 302 -26.01 9.18 4.40
N TYR A 303 -24.68 9.34 4.35
CA TYR A 303 -23.95 9.89 5.49
C TYR A 303 -24.33 11.35 5.76
N GLY A 304 -24.54 12.14 4.72
CA GLY A 304 -25.03 13.51 4.86
C GLY A 304 -26.44 13.55 5.45
N LEU A 305 -27.35 12.71 4.95
CA LEU A 305 -28.71 12.58 5.48
C LEU A 305 -28.74 12.11 6.93
N ALA A 306 -27.97 11.07 7.27
CA ALA A 306 -27.86 10.57 8.63
C ALA A 306 -27.27 11.62 9.58
N TRP A 307 -26.32 12.42 9.12
CA TRP A 307 -25.75 13.51 9.91
C TRP A 307 -26.78 14.63 10.16
N LEU A 308 -27.59 15.01 9.18
CA LEU A 308 -28.71 15.96 9.41
C LEU A 308 -29.68 15.43 10.46
N GLY A 309 -30.10 14.17 10.31
CA GLY A 309 -31.01 13.50 11.26
C GLY A 309 -30.41 13.44 12.67
N GLY A 310 -29.17 12.96 12.78
CA GLY A 310 -28.43 12.87 14.04
C GLY A 310 -28.26 14.23 14.71
N GLY A 311 -27.96 15.29 13.94
CA GLY A 311 -27.82 16.64 14.48
C GLY A 311 -29.12 17.24 15.01
N GLU A 312 -30.25 17.02 14.33
CA GLU A 312 -31.55 17.48 14.81
C GLU A 312 -31.98 16.73 16.08
N LEU A 313 -31.79 15.40 16.12
CA LEU A 313 -32.04 14.60 17.31
C LEU A 313 -31.14 15.03 18.48
N LEU A 314 -29.86 15.27 18.23
CA LEU A 314 -28.90 15.75 19.23
C LEU A 314 -29.29 17.12 19.78
N ALA A 315 -29.71 18.06 18.92
CA ALA A 315 -30.14 19.39 19.34
C ALA A 315 -31.38 19.34 20.25
N ARG A 316 -32.34 18.45 19.93
CA ARG A 316 -33.56 18.24 20.75
C ARG A 316 -33.25 17.54 22.07
N ALA A 317 -32.50 16.43 22.01
CA ALA A 317 -32.12 15.66 23.18
C ALA A 317 -31.32 16.51 24.17
N SER A 318 -30.38 17.32 23.69
CA SER A 318 -29.60 18.22 24.54
C SER A 318 -30.50 19.23 25.28
N ARG A 319 -31.45 19.85 24.58
CA ARG A 319 -32.40 20.81 25.20
C ARG A 319 -33.30 20.14 26.23
N TRP A 320 -33.76 18.92 25.94
CA TRP A 320 -34.59 18.15 26.87
C TRP A 320 -33.82 17.79 28.15
N ILE A 321 -32.58 17.31 28.02
CA ILE A 321 -31.70 16.97 29.14
C ILE A 321 -31.39 18.22 30.00
N GLU A 322 -31.21 19.39 29.37
CA GLU A 322 -30.98 20.68 30.04
C GLU A 322 -32.22 21.25 30.75
N GLY A 323 -33.36 20.54 30.75
CA GLY A 323 -34.58 20.95 31.46
C GLY A 323 -35.55 21.79 30.62
N GLY A 324 -35.34 21.87 29.30
CA GLY A 324 -36.34 22.41 28.38
C GLY A 324 -37.62 21.57 28.40
N ARG A 325 -38.80 22.21 28.32
CA ARG A 325 -40.07 21.50 28.20
C ARG A 325 -40.08 20.73 26.88
N ALA A 326 -40.23 19.41 26.93
CA ALA A 326 -40.48 18.61 25.74
C ALA A 326 -41.88 18.95 25.22
N SER A 327 -41.95 19.62 24.08
CA SER A 327 -43.20 19.92 23.38
C SER A 327 -43.59 18.72 22.52
N TRP A 328 -44.41 17.83 23.08
CA TRP A 328 -44.95 16.65 22.38
C TRP A 328 -46.09 17.01 21.42
N HIS A 329 -45.97 18.14 20.70
CA HIS A 329 -46.96 18.52 19.70
C HIS A 329 -46.79 17.70 18.42
N PRO A 330 -47.88 17.35 17.70
CA PRO A 330 -47.81 16.60 16.43
C PRO A 330 -46.91 17.26 15.38
N ARG A 331 -46.85 18.59 15.38
CA ARG A 331 -45.96 19.40 14.52
C ARG A 331 -44.47 19.22 14.82
N GLU A 332 -44.13 18.74 16.01
CA GLU A 332 -42.75 18.48 16.43
C GLU A 332 -42.39 16.99 16.32
N LEU A 333 -43.35 16.08 16.42
CA LEU A 333 -43.14 14.65 16.26
C LEU A 333 -42.75 14.28 14.82
N GLY A 334 -43.39 14.88 13.81
CA GLY A 334 -43.09 14.61 12.40
C GLY A 334 -41.61 14.78 12.03
N PRO A 335 -40.98 15.94 12.31
CA PRO A 335 -39.56 16.14 12.05
C PRO A 335 -38.64 15.24 12.89
N ALA A 336 -39.03 14.83 14.09
CA ALA A 336 -38.25 13.88 14.90
C ALA A 336 -38.24 12.48 14.28
N VAL A 337 -39.40 12.01 13.80
CA VAL A 337 -39.52 10.72 13.09
C VAL A 337 -38.70 10.74 11.79
N LEU A 338 -38.78 11.83 11.02
CA LEU A 338 -37.97 12.01 9.82
C LEU A 338 -36.46 12.02 10.12
N ALA A 339 -36.04 12.71 11.18
CA ALA A 339 -34.66 12.74 11.61
C ALA A 339 -34.15 11.36 12.07
N LEU A 340 -34.99 10.59 12.76
CA LEU A 340 -34.68 9.22 13.14
C LEU A 340 -34.57 8.29 11.91
N ALA A 341 -35.51 8.39 10.98
CA ALA A 341 -35.45 7.63 9.72
C ALA A 341 -34.19 7.97 8.92
N ALA A 342 -33.81 9.24 8.84
CA ALA A 342 -32.58 9.69 8.18
C ALA A 342 -31.34 9.11 8.87
N LEU A 343 -31.26 9.12 10.21
CA LEU A 343 -30.15 8.52 10.96
C LEU A 343 -30.06 7.00 10.76
N LEU A 344 -31.20 6.31 10.78
CA LEU A 344 -31.27 4.85 10.63
C LEU A 344 -31.08 4.36 9.18
N SER A 345 -31.07 5.27 8.19
CA SER A 345 -30.88 4.91 6.79
C SER A 345 -29.54 4.21 6.51
N VAL A 346 -28.46 4.65 7.16
CA VAL A 346 -27.11 4.07 7.02
C VAL A 346 -27.05 2.62 7.53
N PRO A 347 -27.36 2.32 8.82
CA PRO A 347 -27.35 0.94 9.30
C PRO A 347 -28.41 0.08 8.58
N GLY A 348 -29.56 0.65 8.21
CA GLY A 348 -30.57 -0.06 7.43
C GLY A 348 -30.03 -0.57 6.10
N VAL A 349 -29.32 0.28 5.35
CA VAL A 349 -28.70 -0.10 4.07
C VAL A 349 -27.56 -1.08 4.25
N MET A 350 -26.73 -0.92 5.28
CA MET A 350 -25.65 -1.88 5.59
C MET A 350 -26.20 -3.27 5.89
N ILE A 351 -27.31 -3.37 6.64
CA ILE A 351 -27.98 -4.65 6.93
C ILE A 351 -28.61 -5.25 5.68
N ILE A 352 -29.32 -4.45 4.87
CA ILE A 352 -30.01 -4.93 3.66
C ILE A 352 -29.03 -5.41 2.59
N THR A 353 -27.89 -4.73 2.43
CA THR A 353 -26.88 -5.07 1.42
C THR A 353 -25.88 -6.11 1.89
N GLY A 354 -25.83 -6.41 3.19
CA GLY A 354 -24.79 -7.25 3.79
C GLY A 354 -23.37 -6.65 3.72
N ASN A 355 -23.24 -5.36 3.37
CA ASN A 355 -21.95 -4.69 3.28
C ASN A 355 -21.61 -4.04 4.64
N PRO A 356 -20.48 -4.40 5.28
CA PRO A 356 -20.04 -3.80 6.55
C PRO A 356 -19.69 -2.30 6.41
N GLY A 357 -19.62 -1.76 5.19
CA GLY A 357 -19.43 -0.34 4.92
C GLY A 357 -18.20 0.22 5.64
N PHE A 358 -18.37 1.33 6.36
CA PHE A 358 -17.30 1.99 7.11
C PHE A 358 -16.73 1.15 8.27
N LEU A 359 -17.35 0.02 8.63
CA LEU A 359 -16.84 -0.93 9.63
C LEU A 359 -16.01 -2.06 8.99
N ALA A 360 -15.85 -2.07 7.67
CA ALA A 360 -15.02 -3.06 6.99
C ALA A 360 -13.58 -2.99 7.50
N ALA A 361 -13.04 -4.12 7.95
CA ALA A 361 -11.62 -4.26 8.25
C ALA A 361 -10.87 -4.58 6.95
N ASP A 362 -9.82 -3.81 6.64
CA ASP A 362 -8.82 -4.12 5.62
C ASP A 362 -7.53 -4.66 6.26
N LEU A 363 -6.58 -5.15 5.48
CA LEU A 363 -5.31 -5.65 6.02
C LEU A 363 -4.52 -4.56 6.76
N LEU A 364 -4.67 -3.30 6.35
CA LEU A 364 -4.04 -2.16 7.03
C LEU A 364 -4.65 -1.89 8.39
N SER A 365 -5.90 -2.30 8.65
CA SER A 365 -6.52 -2.19 9.99
C SER A 365 -5.80 -3.01 11.06
N LEU A 366 -5.06 -4.04 10.64
CA LEU A 366 -4.27 -4.92 11.51
C LEU A 366 -2.92 -4.31 11.94
N ARG A 367 -2.46 -3.27 11.23
CA ARG A 367 -1.15 -2.65 11.46
C ARG A 367 -1.29 -1.45 12.39
N LEU A 368 -0.39 -1.32 13.36
CA LEU A 368 -0.39 -0.18 14.28
C LEU A 368 0.08 1.12 13.61
N THR A 369 1.18 1.07 12.87
CA THR A 369 1.77 2.22 12.16
C THR A 369 2.28 1.79 10.79
N ARG A 370 2.67 2.76 9.96
CA ARG A 370 3.32 2.51 8.67
C ARG A 370 4.85 2.56 8.74
N LEU A 371 5.41 2.51 9.94
CA LEU A 371 6.85 2.42 10.10
C LEU A 371 7.33 0.99 9.81
N PRO A 372 8.58 0.83 9.34
CA PRO A 372 9.24 -0.47 9.25
C PRO A 372 9.10 -1.28 10.53
N ASP A 373 8.80 -2.57 10.37
CA ASP A 373 8.62 -3.55 11.44
C ASP A 373 7.53 -3.18 12.46
N ALA A 374 6.54 -2.37 12.06
CA ALA A 374 5.42 -2.04 12.92
C ALA A 374 4.61 -3.30 13.30
N PRO A 375 4.12 -3.38 14.55
CA PRO A 375 3.29 -4.51 15.01
C PRO A 375 2.09 -4.76 14.09
N LEU A 376 1.86 -6.04 13.78
CA LEU A 376 0.77 -6.55 12.97
C LEU A 376 -0.01 -7.58 13.79
N ALA A 377 -1.26 -7.27 14.14
CA ALA A 377 -2.10 -8.17 14.92
C ALA A 377 -3.59 -7.95 14.61
N ALA A 378 -4.42 -8.93 14.95
CA ALA A 378 -5.88 -8.83 14.73
C ALA A 378 -6.54 -7.72 15.55
N ASN A 379 -6.08 -7.53 16.79
CA ASN A 379 -6.61 -6.60 17.78
C ASN A 379 -5.59 -6.44 18.94
N LEU A 380 -5.91 -5.60 19.93
CA LEU A 380 -5.02 -5.34 21.07
C LEU A 380 -4.69 -6.60 21.90
N ASP A 381 -5.67 -7.50 22.04
CA ASP A 381 -5.54 -8.71 22.84
C ASP A 381 -4.66 -9.77 22.14
N ALA A 382 -4.81 -9.91 20.82
CA ALA A 382 -3.89 -10.70 19.99
C ALA A 382 -2.47 -10.13 20.06
N TRP A 383 -2.32 -8.81 19.92
CA TRP A 383 -1.01 -8.15 20.02
C TRP A 383 -0.32 -8.43 21.36
N LEU A 384 -1.05 -8.29 22.47
CA LEU A 384 -0.51 -8.56 23.81
C LEU A 384 -0.08 -10.01 23.99
N ARG A 385 -0.79 -10.97 23.37
CA ARG A 385 -0.45 -12.40 23.44
C ARG A 385 0.75 -12.77 22.57
N GLU A 386 0.86 -12.17 21.39
CA GLU A 386 1.90 -12.48 20.40
C GLU A 386 3.24 -11.82 20.76
N ASP A 387 3.23 -10.52 21.08
CA ASP A 387 4.45 -9.73 21.31
C ASP A 387 4.75 -9.47 22.79
N GLY A 388 3.77 -9.69 23.69
CA GLY A 388 3.91 -9.36 25.11
C GLY A 388 3.94 -7.85 25.41
N PHE A 389 4.36 -7.50 26.63
CA PHE A 389 4.49 -6.10 27.04
C PHE A 389 5.84 -5.52 26.59
N ASN A 390 5.83 -4.81 25.47
CA ASN A 390 7.01 -4.19 24.88
C ASN A 390 6.94 -2.64 24.92
N ALA A 391 8.02 -1.98 24.50
CA ALA A 391 8.10 -0.52 24.50
C ALA A 391 7.07 0.14 23.55
N ALA A 392 6.69 -0.52 22.46
CA ALA A 392 5.72 0.01 21.50
C ALA A 392 4.31 0.00 22.11
N LEU A 393 3.94 -1.10 22.78
CA LEU A 393 2.69 -1.20 23.54
C LEU A 393 2.63 -0.14 24.64
N PHE A 394 3.72 0.06 25.40
CA PHE A 394 3.77 1.12 26.42
C PHE A 394 3.54 2.50 25.81
N ALA A 395 4.23 2.84 24.70
CA ALA A 395 4.08 4.12 24.04
C ALA A 395 2.65 4.36 23.52
N THR A 396 1.99 3.32 22.98
CA THR A 396 0.60 3.37 22.51
C THR A 396 -0.41 3.53 23.65
N LEU A 397 -0.17 2.89 24.80
CA LEU A 397 -1.11 2.95 25.94
C LEU A 397 -0.90 4.17 26.84
N ALA A 398 0.30 4.75 26.88
CA ALA A 398 0.63 5.90 27.74
C ALA A 398 -0.32 7.11 27.59
N PRO A 399 -0.80 7.47 26.37
CA PRO A 399 -1.82 8.51 26.17
C PRO A 399 -3.14 8.30 26.95
N LEU A 400 -3.48 7.06 27.34
CA LEU A 400 -4.68 6.77 28.15
C LEU A 400 -4.68 7.49 29.50
N LEU A 401 -3.50 7.78 30.06
CA LEU A 401 -3.37 8.54 31.31
C LEU A 401 -4.00 9.93 31.19
N VAL A 402 -3.97 10.54 30.00
CA VAL A 402 -4.62 11.83 29.73
C VAL A 402 -6.14 11.69 29.79
N THR A 403 -6.69 10.62 29.22
CA THR A 403 -8.13 10.32 29.24
C THR A 403 -8.61 10.09 30.67
N VAL A 404 -7.85 9.35 31.49
CA VAL A 404 -8.14 9.16 32.92
C VAL A 404 -8.11 10.48 33.68
N ALA A 405 -7.13 11.35 33.41
CA ALA A 405 -7.06 12.68 34.02
C ALA A 405 -8.27 13.56 33.63
N ALA A 406 -8.70 13.51 32.36
CA ALA A 406 -9.87 14.21 31.88
C ALA A 406 -11.17 13.71 32.55
N LEU A 407 -11.34 12.38 32.67
CA LEU A 407 -12.46 11.77 33.39
C LEU A 407 -12.51 12.22 34.84
N ALA A 408 -11.37 12.21 35.54
CA ALA A 408 -11.28 12.66 36.93
C ALA A 408 -11.68 14.15 37.08
N LEU A 409 -11.30 15.02 36.13
CA LEU A 409 -11.69 16.43 36.14
C LEU A 409 -13.18 16.66 35.85
N VAL A 410 -13.77 15.86 34.98
CA VAL A 410 -15.21 15.90 34.71
C VAL A 410 -16.01 15.41 35.92
N ALA A 411 -15.53 14.37 36.62
CA ALA A 411 -16.18 13.81 37.81
C ALA A 411 -16.08 14.73 39.05
N ARG A 412 -15.00 15.51 39.18
CA ARG A 412 -14.82 16.44 40.31
C ARG A 412 -15.87 17.55 40.29
N ARG A 413 -16.73 17.61 41.30
CA ARG A 413 -17.59 18.78 41.58
C ARG A 413 -16.74 19.90 42.15
N GLY A 414 -16.88 21.09 41.59
CA GLY A 414 -16.09 22.25 41.97
C GLY A 414 -16.69 23.53 41.39
N PRO A 415 -16.71 24.63 42.16
CA PRO A 415 -17.25 25.92 41.75
C PRO A 415 -16.24 26.65 40.85
N GLY A 416 -16.60 26.93 39.60
CA GLY A 416 -15.78 27.71 38.67
C GLY A 416 -16.04 27.40 37.20
N SER A 417 -15.67 28.35 36.33
CA SER A 417 -15.75 28.34 34.86
C SER A 417 -14.87 27.26 34.20
N ASN A 418 -15.14 26.00 34.51
CA ASN A 418 -14.34 24.85 34.14
C ASN A 418 -14.81 24.32 32.76
N PRO A 419 -13.93 23.99 31.79
CA PRO A 419 -14.30 23.45 30.47
C PRO A 419 -14.90 22.03 30.50
N ARG A 420 -15.63 21.66 31.56
CA ARG A 420 -16.28 20.34 31.72
C ARG A 420 -17.14 19.94 30.51
N PRO A 421 -17.97 20.83 29.90
CA PRO A 421 -18.74 20.45 28.72
C PRO A 421 -17.85 20.10 27.52
N ALA A 422 -16.74 20.83 27.33
CA ALA A 422 -15.79 20.55 26.25
C ALA A 422 -15.03 19.23 26.49
N LEU A 423 -14.59 18.99 27.74
CA LEU A 423 -13.97 17.72 28.12
C LEU A 423 -14.95 16.55 27.96
N ALA A 424 -16.23 16.71 28.31
CA ALA A 424 -17.24 15.66 28.14
C ALA A 424 -17.48 15.29 26.67
N VAL A 425 -17.56 16.29 25.79
CA VAL A 425 -17.66 16.07 24.33
C VAL A 425 -16.46 15.27 23.82
N LEU A 426 -15.25 15.67 24.22
CA LEU A 426 -14.02 15.00 23.78
C LEU A 426 -13.83 13.61 24.39
N LEU A 427 -14.26 13.39 25.63
CA LEU A 427 -14.25 12.07 26.25
C LEU A 427 -15.19 11.10 25.52
N GLY A 428 -16.35 11.57 25.06
CA GLY A 428 -17.22 10.76 24.20
C GLY A 428 -16.51 10.31 22.91
N ALA A 429 -15.81 11.23 22.24
CA ALA A 429 -14.97 10.92 21.08
C ALA A 429 -13.83 9.96 21.43
N GLY A 430 -13.13 10.19 22.55
CA GLY A 430 -12.02 9.37 23.01
C GLY A 430 -12.45 7.94 23.38
N LEU A 431 -13.62 7.76 24.00
CA LEU A 431 -14.12 6.43 24.37
C LEU A 431 -14.50 5.59 23.15
N VAL A 432 -15.17 6.18 22.16
CA VAL A 432 -15.54 5.46 20.92
C VAL A 432 -14.30 5.13 20.09
N THR A 433 -13.36 6.08 19.94
CA THR A 433 -12.12 5.83 19.21
C THR A 433 -11.21 4.85 19.92
N PHE A 434 -11.16 4.86 21.26
CA PHE A 434 -10.49 3.84 22.06
C PHE A 434 -11.12 2.45 21.85
N ALA A 435 -12.45 2.34 21.93
CA ALA A 435 -13.14 1.07 21.68
C ALA A 435 -12.79 0.53 20.28
N LEU A 436 -12.79 1.39 19.26
CA LEU A 436 -12.37 1.00 17.92
C LEU A 436 -10.88 0.60 17.86
N ALA A 437 -10.00 1.33 18.56
CA ALA A 437 -8.57 1.03 18.65
C ALA A 437 -8.27 -0.32 19.32
N THR A 438 -9.13 -0.76 20.25
CA THR A 438 -9.02 -2.12 20.81
C THR A 438 -9.39 -3.21 19.81
N LEU A 439 -10.24 -2.89 18.82
CA LEU A 439 -10.68 -3.83 17.78
C LEU A 439 -9.79 -3.80 16.53
N GLN A 440 -9.20 -2.64 16.20
CA GLN A 440 -8.38 -2.40 15.01
C GLN A 440 -7.17 -1.55 15.38
N LEU A 441 -5.95 -2.05 15.20
CA LEU A 441 -4.74 -1.37 15.64
C LEU A 441 -4.51 -0.01 14.94
N LYS A 442 -4.85 0.10 13.65
CA LYS A 442 -4.73 1.37 12.91
C LYS A 442 -5.49 2.53 13.57
N SER A 443 -6.57 2.23 14.29
CA SER A 443 -7.43 3.24 14.92
C SER A 443 -6.80 3.91 16.15
N TRP A 444 -5.66 3.42 16.66
CA TRP A 444 -4.91 4.10 17.72
C TRP A 444 -4.45 5.51 17.32
N ALA A 445 -4.12 5.74 16.04
CA ALA A 445 -3.75 7.09 15.58
C ALA A 445 -4.92 8.07 15.67
N LEU A 446 -6.15 7.60 15.45
CA LEU A 446 -7.35 8.41 15.63
C LEU A 446 -7.65 8.66 17.11
N PHE A 447 -7.41 7.67 17.98
CA PHE A 447 -7.50 7.86 19.43
C PHE A 447 -6.52 8.96 19.91
N ASP A 448 -5.28 8.93 19.44
CA ASP A 448 -4.28 9.97 19.74
C ASP A 448 -4.71 11.37 19.28
N VAL A 449 -5.42 11.49 18.16
CA VAL A 449 -6.01 12.78 17.74
C VAL A 449 -6.98 13.31 18.79
N THR A 450 -7.80 12.44 19.40
CA THR A 450 -8.69 12.84 20.49
C THR A 450 -7.92 13.22 21.76
N VAL A 451 -6.82 12.51 22.06
CA VAL A 451 -5.93 12.83 23.19
C VAL A 451 -5.25 14.19 22.98
N LEU A 452 -4.71 14.45 21.79
CA LEU A 452 -4.13 15.74 21.41
C LEU A 452 -5.14 16.88 21.62
N ALA A 453 -6.39 16.67 21.21
CA ALA A 453 -7.46 17.62 21.41
C ALA A 453 -7.87 17.79 22.89
N LEU A 454 -7.85 16.72 23.69
CA LEU A 454 -8.10 16.71 25.14
C LEU A 454 -7.04 17.47 25.94
N LEU A 455 -5.76 17.38 25.53
CA LEU A 455 -4.65 18.04 26.22
C LEU A 455 -4.83 19.56 26.29
N LEU A 456 -5.42 20.19 25.26
CA LEU A 456 -5.55 21.65 25.21
C LEU A 456 -6.42 22.23 26.35
N PRO A 457 -7.71 21.85 26.51
CA PRO A 457 -8.51 22.31 27.63
C PRO A 457 -8.00 21.79 28.98
N LEU A 458 -7.38 20.61 29.04
CA LEU A 458 -6.82 20.04 30.27
C LEU A 458 -5.69 20.93 30.82
N VAL A 459 -4.72 21.28 29.97
CA VAL A 459 -3.59 22.14 30.32
C VAL A 459 -4.05 23.57 30.58
N ALA A 460 -5.01 24.09 29.80
CA ALA A 460 -5.59 25.40 30.05
C ALA A 460 -6.26 25.50 31.44
N SER A 461 -6.81 24.39 31.94
CA SER A 461 -7.46 24.31 33.25
C SER A 461 -6.49 24.03 34.40
N ALA A 462 -5.28 23.54 34.10
CA ALA A 462 -4.28 23.17 35.10
C ALA A 462 -3.75 24.35 35.91
N ALA A 463 -3.96 25.59 35.45
CA ALA A 463 -3.58 26.81 36.17
C ALA A 463 -4.21 26.90 37.59
N GLY A 464 -5.39 26.30 37.79
CA GLY A 464 -6.07 26.24 39.08
C GLY A 464 -5.60 25.11 40.02
N LEU A 465 -4.67 24.24 39.59
CA LEU A 465 -4.18 23.11 40.39
C LEU A 465 -3.01 23.51 41.32
N SER A 466 -2.83 22.75 42.40
CA SER A 466 -1.67 22.91 43.30
C SER A 466 -0.35 22.71 42.54
N ARG A 467 0.74 23.31 43.04
CA ARG A 467 2.06 23.22 42.40
C ARG A 467 2.53 21.77 42.24
N GLY A 468 2.30 20.92 43.24
CA GLY A 468 2.66 19.49 43.19
C GLY A 468 1.92 18.73 42.11
N LEU A 469 0.59 18.91 42.00
CA LEU A 469 -0.21 18.28 40.95
C LEU A 469 0.19 18.75 39.55
N ARG A 470 0.57 20.02 39.40
CA ARG A 470 1.11 20.54 38.14
C ARG A 470 2.43 19.87 37.75
N LEU A 471 3.35 19.72 38.70
CA LEU A 471 4.64 19.04 38.45
C LEU A 471 4.45 17.57 38.08
N ILE A 472 3.58 16.85 38.78
CA ILE A 472 3.24 15.45 38.45
C ILE A 472 2.62 15.38 37.04
N GLY A 473 1.66 16.24 36.74
CA GLY A 473 1.03 16.29 35.42
C GLY A 473 2.02 16.60 34.29
N SER A 474 2.96 17.54 34.52
CA SER A 474 4.03 17.85 33.57
C SER A 474 5.01 16.69 33.40
N ALA A 475 5.37 15.98 34.48
CA ALA A 475 6.25 14.82 34.41
C ALA A 475 5.61 13.66 33.66
N LEU A 476 4.31 13.39 33.88
CA LEU A 476 3.57 12.37 33.14
C LEU A 476 3.47 12.71 31.66
N LEU A 477 3.15 13.95 31.32
CA LEU A 477 3.11 14.40 29.93
C LEU A 477 4.48 14.27 29.25
N LEU A 478 5.55 14.64 29.96
CA LEU A 478 6.91 14.48 29.45
C LEU A 478 7.25 12.99 29.21
N ALA A 479 6.86 12.10 30.12
CA ALA A 479 7.06 10.66 29.95
C ALA A 479 6.32 10.12 28.70
N VAL A 480 5.06 10.53 28.49
CA VAL A 480 4.28 10.17 27.28
C VAL A 480 4.96 10.68 26.02
N CYS A 481 5.43 11.92 26.01
CA CYS A 481 6.12 12.49 24.85
C CYS A 481 7.47 11.80 24.59
N LEU A 482 8.25 11.50 25.63
CA LEU A 482 9.55 10.84 25.48
C LEU A 482 9.40 9.39 25.01
N SER A 483 8.40 8.64 25.50
CA SER A 483 8.17 7.27 25.05
C SER A 483 7.76 7.21 23.58
N GLY A 484 6.90 8.13 23.13
CA GLY A 484 6.52 8.22 21.73
C GLY A 484 7.66 8.70 20.84
N ALA A 485 8.43 9.71 21.28
CA ALA A 485 9.64 10.16 20.59
C ALA A 485 10.64 9.01 20.38
N TRP A 486 10.84 8.17 21.41
CA TRP A 486 11.72 7.00 21.33
C TRP A 486 11.30 6.02 20.22
N GLN A 487 10.00 5.76 20.06
CA GLN A 487 9.49 4.87 18.99
C GLN A 487 9.63 5.45 17.59
N LEU A 488 9.69 6.78 17.47
CA LEU A 488 9.84 7.47 16.19
C LEU A 488 11.29 7.53 15.72
N LEU A 489 12.26 7.38 16.63
CA LEU A 489 13.68 7.47 16.31
C LEU A 489 14.08 6.39 15.29
N PRO A 490 14.71 6.78 14.16
CA PRO A 490 15.30 5.81 13.26
C PRO A 490 16.52 5.13 13.93
N PRO A 491 16.85 3.87 13.58
CA PRO A 491 18.04 3.21 14.12
C PRO A 491 19.32 3.98 13.75
N ARG A 492 20.31 4.02 14.66
CA ARG A 492 21.49 4.91 14.60
C ARG A 492 22.36 4.77 13.33
N HIS A 493 22.33 3.63 12.64
CA HIS A 493 23.05 3.38 11.40
C HIS A 493 22.14 3.06 10.21
N ALA A 494 20.81 3.14 10.39
CA ALA A 494 19.86 2.67 9.38
C ALA A 494 20.01 3.39 8.03
N ALA A 495 20.39 4.67 8.01
CA ALA A 495 20.40 5.46 6.78
C ALA A 495 21.31 4.90 5.67
N THR A 496 22.47 4.33 6.04
CA THR A 496 23.49 3.89 5.05
C THR A 496 24.00 2.48 5.30
N ASP A 497 23.42 1.73 6.23
CA ASP A 497 23.78 0.33 6.44
C ASP A 497 23.42 -0.50 5.20
N ASN A 498 24.28 -1.43 4.80
CA ASN A 498 24.00 -2.34 3.69
C ASN A 498 23.19 -3.55 4.15
N SER A 499 22.96 -3.73 5.47
CA SER A 499 22.01 -4.73 5.97
C SER A 499 20.61 -4.37 5.48
N LEU A 500 20.00 -5.23 4.67
CA LEU A 500 18.62 -5.06 4.20
C LEU A 500 17.67 -5.77 5.15
N THR A 501 16.51 -5.17 5.41
CA THR A 501 15.39 -5.90 6.00
C THR A 501 14.82 -6.87 4.97
N VAL A 502 14.05 -7.87 5.42
CA VAL A 502 13.39 -8.82 4.51
C VAL A 502 12.49 -8.08 3.51
N ALA A 503 11.75 -7.07 3.97
CA ALA A 503 10.90 -6.25 3.11
C ALA A 503 11.71 -5.40 2.11
N GLU A 504 12.87 -4.86 2.49
CA GLU A 504 13.68 -4.11 1.53
C GLU A 504 14.28 -5.04 0.46
N ALA A 505 14.77 -6.21 0.87
CA ALA A 505 15.31 -7.22 -0.04
C ALA A 505 14.26 -7.73 -1.03
N LEU A 506 13.07 -8.06 -0.53
CA LEU A 506 11.92 -8.46 -1.34
C LEU A 506 11.52 -7.34 -2.33
N GLY A 507 11.49 -6.08 -1.89
CA GLY A 507 11.09 -4.95 -2.75
C GLY A 507 12.03 -4.76 -3.93
N LEU A 508 13.33 -4.96 -3.71
CA LEU A 508 14.35 -4.93 -4.75
C LEU A 508 14.22 -6.14 -5.71
N ALA A 509 13.99 -7.35 -5.17
CA ALA A 509 13.82 -8.56 -5.97
C ALA A 509 12.56 -8.52 -6.84
N GLU A 510 11.45 -8.00 -6.33
CA GLU A 510 10.19 -7.86 -7.06
C GLU A 510 10.26 -6.77 -8.12
N ARG A 511 10.97 -5.67 -7.85
CA ARG A 511 11.26 -4.62 -8.85
C ARG A 511 12.04 -5.18 -10.04
N ASP A 512 13.13 -5.89 -9.76
CA ASP A 512 13.96 -6.52 -10.79
C ASP A 512 13.15 -7.52 -11.63
N LEU A 513 12.38 -8.40 -10.96
CA LEU A 513 11.50 -9.36 -11.61
C LEU A 513 10.46 -8.68 -12.52
N ALA A 514 9.83 -7.60 -12.04
CA ALA A 514 8.83 -6.87 -12.80
C ALA A 514 9.42 -6.19 -14.03
N HIS A 515 10.61 -5.58 -13.89
CA HIS A 515 11.34 -4.99 -15.02
C HIS A 515 11.73 -6.05 -16.04
N TRP A 516 12.25 -7.19 -15.57
CA TRP A 516 12.63 -8.32 -16.43
C TRP A 516 11.42 -8.88 -17.19
N LEU A 517 10.27 -9.05 -16.53
CA LEU A 517 9.03 -9.50 -17.19
C LEU A 517 8.53 -8.49 -18.21
N ALA A 518 8.55 -7.20 -17.87
CA ALA A 518 8.13 -6.12 -18.75
C ALA A 518 9.00 -6.03 -20.02
N GLN A 519 10.31 -6.24 -19.89
CA GLN A 519 11.24 -6.31 -21.01
C GLN A 519 11.04 -7.57 -21.88
N ARG A 520 10.35 -8.60 -21.41
CA ARG A 520 10.09 -9.82 -22.19
C ARG A 520 8.71 -9.84 -22.85
N ARG A 521 7.96 -8.75 -22.73
CA ARG A 521 6.67 -8.55 -23.39
C ARG A 521 6.82 -8.41 -24.92
N PRO A 522 6.16 -9.26 -25.73
CA PRO A 522 5.98 -8.97 -27.15
C PRO A 522 4.96 -7.83 -27.30
N ALA A 523 5.33 -6.74 -27.98
CA ALA A 523 4.38 -5.68 -28.29
C ALA A 523 3.37 -6.18 -29.35
N PRO A 524 2.06 -5.89 -29.27
CA PRO A 524 1.37 -4.97 -28.34
C PRO A 524 0.67 -5.63 -27.13
N GLU A 525 0.66 -6.95 -27.02
CA GLU A 525 -0.19 -7.67 -26.05
C GLU A 525 0.24 -7.43 -24.60
N PRO A 526 -0.70 -7.15 -23.66
CA PRO A 526 -0.37 -7.00 -22.26
C PRO A 526 0.04 -8.34 -21.65
N VAL A 527 1.11 -8.33 -20.86
CA VAL A 527 1.45 -9.48 -20.01
C VAL A 527 0.45 -9.53 -18.86
N VAL A 528 -0.39 -10.55 -18.87
CA VAL A 528 -1.31 -10.86 -17.78
C VAL A 528 -0.71 -11.94 -16.89
N VAL A 529 -0.57 -11.65 -15.60
CA VAL A 529 0.07 -12.53 -14.61
C VAL A 529 -0.94 -13.14 -13.63
N LEU A 530 -0.75 -14.43 -13.33
CA LEU A 530 -1.28 -15.09 -12.13
C LEU A 530 -0.14 -15.23 -11.13
N ALA A 531 -0.19 -14.42 -10.06
CA ALA A 531 0.77 -14.44 -8.97
C ALA A 531 0.02 -14.30 -7.63
N PRO A 532 0.68 -14.56 -6.49
CA PRO A 532 0.15 -14.18 -5.19
C PRO A 532 -0.24 -12.69 -5.14
N PRO A 533 -1.23 -12.29 -4.34
CA PRO A 533 -1.78 -10.94 -4.39
C PRO A 533 -0.78 -9.81 -4.10
N ASN A 534 0.14 -9.99 -3.15
CA ASN A 534 1.17 -8.98 -2.85
C ASN A 534 2.12 -8.79 -4.03
N LEU A 535 2.62 -9.91 -4.58
CA LEU A 535 3.46 -9.89 -5.76
C LEU A 535 2.72 -9.32 -6.98
N THR A 536 1.44 -9.62 -7.15
CA THR A 536 0.63 -9.05 -8.24
C THR A 536 0.60 -7.53 -8.17
N THR A 537 0.42 -6.96 -6.97
CA THR A 537 0.45 -5.51 -6.78
C THR A 537 1.82 -4.90 -7.15
N THR A 538 2.92 -5.54 -6.78
CA THR A 538 4.26 -5.02 -7.11
C THR A 538 4.63 -5.21 -8.58
N LEU A 539 4.20 -6.29 -9.22
CA LEU A 539 4.33 -6.51 -10.68
C LEU A 539 3.55 -5.45 -11.48
N ASN A 540 2.32 -5.13 -11.05
CA ASN A 540 1.52 -4.06 -11.65
C ASN A 540 2.22 -2.70 -11.50
N TYR A 541 2.80 -2.43 -10.34
CA TYR A 541 3.48 -1.17 -10.06
C TYR A 541 4.81 -1.01 -10.80
N TYR A 542 5.77 -1.92 -10.61
CA TYR A 542 7.13 -1.77 -11.15
C TYR A 542 7.21 -2.01 -12.67
N GLY A 543 6.46 -2.99 -13.16
CA GLY A 543 6.53 -3.46 -14.56
C GLY A 543 5.37 -3.02 -15.44
N ASN A 544 4.37 -2.31 -14.89
CA ASN A 544 3.14 -1.95 -15.60
C ASN A 544 2.43 -3.18 -16.22
N LEU A 545 2.49 -4.31 -15.52
CA LEU A 545 1.86 -5.56 -15.91
C LEU A 545 0.37 -5.55 -15.52
N GLN A 546 -0.40 -6.47 -16.08
CA GLN A 546 -1.79 -6.70 -15.67
C GLN A 546 -1.88 -7.95 -14.81
N GLY A 547 -2.67 -7.91 -13.74
CA GLY A 547 -2.79 -8.99 -12.77
C GLY A 547 -4.24 -9.38 -12.48
N LEU A 548 -4.43 -10.60 -11.97
CA LEU A 548 -5.76 -11.09 -11.58
C LEU A 548 -6.16 -10.60 -10.19
N GLY A 549 -5.48 -11.09 -9.15
CA GLY A 549 -5.84 -10.84 -7.76
C GLY A 549 -4.88 -9.89 -7.07
N THR A 550 -5.41 -8.87 -6.41
CA THR A 550 -4.70 -7.99 -5.48
C THR A 550 -5.46 -7.99 -4.15
N LEU A 551 -4.83 -7.50 -3.08
CA LEU A 551 -5.50 -7.33 -1.78
C LEU A 551 -6.31 -6.02 -1.70
N SER A 552 -6.45 -5.32 -2.82
CA SER A 552 -7.33 -4.17 -2.92
C SER A 552 -8.76 -4.62 -2.67
N TRP A 553 -9.46 -3.93 -1.77
CA TRP A 553 -10.82 -4.32 -1.40
C TRP A 553 -11.81 -4.20 -2.57
N GLU A 554 -11.47 -3.41 -3.59
CA GLU A 554 -12.21 -3.23 -4.84
C GLU A 554 -12.00 -4.39 -5.83
N ASN A 555 -11.00 -5.26 -5.61
CA ASN A 555 -10.61 -6.36 -6.51
C ASN A 555 -11.01 -7.76 -5.99
N GLN A 556 -12.11 -7.88 -5.25
CA GLN A 556 -12.58 -9.18 -4.75
C GLN A 556 -12.83 -10.18 -5.89
N THR A 557 -13.45 -9.74 -6.99
CA THR A 557 -13.74 -10.60 -8.15
C THR A 557 -12.47 -11.15 -8.81
N GLY A 558 -11.40 -10.36 -8.89
CA GLY A 558 -10.13 -10.81 -9.45
C GLY A 558 -9.42 -11.79 -8.50
N LEU A 559 -9.45 -11.51 -7.19
CA LEU A 559 -8.88 -12.37 -6.15
C LEU A 559 -9.57 -13.73 -6.09
N ASP A 560 -10.91 -13.76 -6.06
CA ASP A 560 -11.69 -14.99 -6.04
C ASP A 560 -11.40 -15.86 -7.27
N PHE A 561 -11.23 -15.22 -8.43
CA PHE A 561 -10.90 -15.94 -9.66
C PHE A 561 -9.47 -16.49 -9.63
N ALA A 562 -8.50 -15.75 -9.09
CA ALA A 562 -7.14 -16.23 -8.90
C ALA A 562 -7.10 -17.46 -7.96
N VAL A 563 -7.84 -17.40 -6.84
CA VAL A 563 -7.99 -18.55 -5.93
C VAL A 563 -8.64 -19.73 -6.64
N ARG A 564 -9.69 -19.50 -7.45
CA ARG A 564 -10.36 -20.56 -8.23
C ARG A 564 -9.41 -21.27 -9.20
N ILE A 565 -8.53 -20.53 -9.87
CA ILE A 565 -7.49 -21.15 -10.72
C ILE A 565 -6.50 -21.95 -9.87
N ALA A 566 -6.09 -21.45 -8.71
CA ALA A 566 -5.12 -22.15 -7.87
C ALA A 566 -5.66 -23.49 -7.35
N ILE A 567 -6.95 -23.55 -6.99
CA ILE A 567 -7.60 -24.76 -6.44
C ILE A 567 -8.23 -25.67 -7.50
N SER A 568 -8.08 -25.38 -8.80
CA SER A 568 -8.65 -26.23 -9.85
C SER A 568 -7.99 -27.62 -9.86
N THR A 569 -8.79 -28.63 -10.22
CA THR A 569 -8.35 -30.05 -10.22
C THR A 569 -8.22 -30.62 -11.63
N SER A 570 -9.01 -30.11 -12.60
CA SER A 570 -9.00 -30.59 -13.98
C SER A 570 -8.11 -29.73 -14.87
N ARG A 571 -7.32 -30.38 -15.74
CA ARG A 571 -6.56 -29.69 -16.81
C ARG A 571 -7.48 -28.85 -17.70
N ALA A 572 -8.64 -29.40 -18.10
CA ALA A 572 -9.56 -28.71 -19.00
C ALA A 572 -10.16 -27.46 -18.35
N GLU A 573 -10.53 -27.55 -17.06
CA GLU A 573 -11.01 -26.40 -16.30
C GLU A 573 -9.92 -25.33 -16.17
N THR A 574 -8.71 -25.73 -15.78
CA THR A 574 -7.59 -24.81 -15.58
C THR A 574 -7.27 -24.02 -16.85
N ILE A 575 -7.17 -24.69 -17.99
CA ILE A 575 -6.92 -24.02 -19.28
C ILE A 575 -8.08 -23.09 -19.64
N ALA A 576 -9.33 -23.51 -19.43
CA ALA A 576 -10.49 -22.68 -19.71
C ALA A 576 -10.48 -21.39 -18.86
N LEU A 577 -10.16 -21.50 -17.56
CA LEU A 577 -10.06 -20.35 -16.66
C LEU A 577 -8.90 -19.42 -17.03
N LEU A 578 -7.71 -19.97 -17.34
CA LEU A 578 -6.55 -19.18 -17.77
C LEU A 578 -6.84 -18.43 -19.07
N ARG A 579 -7.44 -19.09 -20.07
CA ARG A 579 -7.83 -18.49 -21.35
C ARG A 579 -8.91 -17.44 -21.18
N GLN A 580 -9.91 -17.69 -20.33
CA GLN A 580 -10.98 -16.73 -20.03
C GLN A 580 -10.41 -15.40 -19.53
N ARG A 581 -9.30 -15.44 -18.79
CA ARG A 581 -8.63 -14.25 -18.26
C ARG A 581 -7.43 -13.77 -19.07
N GLY A 582 -7.10 -14.45 -20.17
CA GLY A 582 -5.94 -14.13 -20.99
C GLY A 582 -4.59 -14.25 -20.25
N VAL A 583 -4.48 -15.14 -19.26
CA VAL A 583 -3.25 -15.30 -18.47
C VAL A 583 -2.12 -15.78 -19.36
N THR A 584 -1.04 -15.00 -19.38
CA THR A 584 0.18 -15.29 -20.17
C THR A 584 1.28 -15.90 -19.32
N HIS A 585 1.37 -15.54 -18.03
CA HIS A 585 2.43 -15.98 -17.14
C HIS A 585 1.87 -16.37 -15.77
N ILE A 586 2.42 -17.43 -15.18
CA ILE A 586 2.18 -17.84 -13.80
C ILE A 586 3.48 -17.65 -13.04
N VAL A 587 3.44 -16.92 -11.93
CA VAL A 587 4.63 -16.56 -11.14
C VAL A 587 4.46 -17.07 -9.70
N LEU A 588 5.39 -17.90 -9.26
CA LEU A 588 5.38 -18.52 -7.93
C LEU A 588 6.69 -18.19 -7.19
N PRO A 589 6.66 -17.19 -6.29
CA PRO A 589 7.79 -16.92 -5.40
C PRO A 589 7.85 -17.94 -4.26
N SER A 590 9.04 -18.22 -3.74
CA SER A 590 9.23 -19.10 -2.56
C SER A 590 8.86 -18.46 -1.23
N TRP A 591 8.77 -17.13 -1.17
CA TRP A 591 8.53 -16.35 0.05
C TRP A 591 7.07 -15.97 0.29
N ASP A 592 6.19 -16.05 -0.71
CA ASP A 592 4.78 -15.72 -0.57
C ASP A 592 3.93 -16.99 -0.61
N LEU A 593 3.39 -17.35 0.55
CA LEU A 593 2.60 -18.56 0.77
C LEU A 593 1.09 -18.30 0.75
N PHE A 594 0.63 -17.17 0.19
CA PHE A 594 -0.79 -16.78 0.23
C PHE A 594 -1.77 -17.89 -0.19
N PHE A 595 -1.44 -18.68 -1.21
CA PHE A 595 -2.32 -19.73 -1.70
C PHE A 595 -2.33 -20.98 -0.80
N ASP A 596 -1.33 -21.20 0.04
CA ASP A 596 -1.16 -22.46 0.79
C ASP A 596 -2.35 -22.80 1.70
N PRO A 597 -2.93 -21.87 2.48
CA PRO A 597 -4.12 -22.16 3.29
C PRO A 597 -5.32 -22.62 2.44
N TYR A 598 -5.53 -22.01 1.28
CA TYR A 598 -6.60 -22.38 0.35
C TYR A 598 -6.35 -23.76 -0.26
N LEU A 599 -5.10 -24.05 -0.63
CA LEU A 599 -4.70 -25.35 -1.16
C LEU A 599 -4.81 -26.45 -0.11
N GLN A 600 -4.48 -26.17 1.15
CA GLN A 600 -4.67 -27.09 2.26
C GLN A 600 -6.15 -27.42 2.45
N ALA A 601 -7.01 -26.40 2.54
CA ALA A 601 -8.45 -26.58 2.67
C ALA A 601 -9.07 -27.37 1.50
N ALA A 602 -8.70 -27.04 0.25
CA ALA A 602 -9.20 -27.72 -0.94
C ALA A 602 -8.72 -29.19 -1.04
N SER A 603 -7.48 -29.46 -0.63
CA SER A 603 -6.89 -30.81 -0.69
C SER A 603 -7.52 -31.83 0.26
N ILE A 604 -8.22 -31.36 1.30
CA ILE A 604 -9.00 -32.24 2.19
C ILE A 604 -10.23 -32.79 1.44
N GLN A 605 -10.72 -32.05 0.44
CA GLN A 605 -11.97 -32.34 -0.26
C GLN A 605 -11.76 -32.97 -1.64
N THR A 606 -10.57 -32.82 -2.25
CA THR A 606 -10.31 -33.19 -3.65
C THR A 606 -8.90 -33.76 -3.87
N GLY A 607 -8.68 -34.42 -5.02
CA GLY A 607 -7.42 -35.06 -5.43
C GLY A 607 -6.26 -34.09 -5.72
N GLU A 608 -5.47 -34.36 -6.76
CA GLU A 608 -4.30 -33.53 -7.09
C GLU A 608 -4.70 -32.14 -7.63
N LEU A 609 -4.27 -31.08 -6.93
CA LEU A 609 -4.54 -29.68 -7.28
C LEU A 609 -3.52 -29.15 -8.29
N PHE A 610 -3.96 -28.30 -9.22
CA PHE A 610 -3.11 -27.68 -10.24
C PHE A 610 -1.92 -26.94 -9.64
N TYR A 611 -2.13 -26.06 -8.66
CA TYR A 611 -1.01 -25.29 -8.08
C TYR A 611 0.04 -26.17 -7.41
N ARG A 612 -0.36 -27.31 -6.81
CA ARG A 612 0.58 -28.27 -6.21
C ARG A 612 1.38 -29.05 -7.25
N SER A 613 0.81 -29.33 -8.43
CA SER A 613 1.53 -30.03 -9.50
C SER A 613 2.68 -29.18 -10.06
N LEU A 614 2.52 -27.85 -10.09
CA LEU A 614 3.59 -26.91 -10.43
C LEU A 614 4.78 -27.01 -9.47
N ASN A 615 4.52 -27.16 -8.17
CA ASN A 615 5.58 -27.29 -7.17
C ASN A 615 6.40 -28.59 -7.30
N ARG A 616 5.78 -29.64 -7.85
CA ARG A 616 6.38 -30.96 -8.11
C ARG A 616 7.00 -31.09 -9.51
N TRP A 617 7.03 -30.02 -10.30
CA TRP A 617 7.49 -30.05 -11.70
C TRP A 617 6.72 -31.01 -12.61
N ALA A 618 5.47 -31.35 -12.24
CA ALA A 618 4.55 -32.11 -13.07
C ALA A 618 3.83 -31.17 -14.06
N LEU A 619 4.61 -30.55 -14.94
CA LEU A 619 4.13 -29.49 -15.82
C LEU A 619 3.28 -30.05 -16.98
N PRO A 620 2.07 -29.52 -17.20
CA PRO A 620 1.32 -29.82 -18.41
C PRO A 620 2.03 -29.32 -19.68
N PRO A 621 1.77 -29.91 -20.86
CA PRO A 621 2.48 -29.58 -22.09
C PRO A 621 2.31 -28.13 -22.60
N TRP A 622 1.27 -27.42 -22.17
CA TRP A 622 1.02 -26.01 -22.50
C TRP A 622 1.74 -25.02 -21.57
N LEU A 623 2.43 -25.50 -20.53
CA LEU A 623 3.29 -24.66 -19.69
C LEU A 623 4.74 -24.78 -20.11
N ARG A 624 5.38 -23.62 -20.27
CA ARG A 624 6.81 -23.52 -20.54
C ARG A 624 7.50 -22.88 -19.33
N PRO A 625 8.46 -23.56 -18.67
CA PRO A 625 9.25 -22.92 -17.63
C PRO A 625 10.17 -21.86 -18.23
N VAL A 626 10.24 -20.69 -17.60
CA VAL A 626 11.06 -19.56 -18.05
C VAL A 626 12.12 -19.26 -16.98
N PRO A 627 13.42 -19.41 -17.29
CA PRO A 627 14.46 -19.20 -16.30
C PRO A 627 14.67 -17.71 -16.03
N TYR A 628 14.61 -17.35 -14.76
CA TYR A 628 14.89 -16.04 -14.20
C TYR A 628 15.80 -16.21 -12.99
N GLN A 629 16.96 -15.57 -13.02
CA GLN A 629 17.91 -15.60 -11.91
C GLN A 629 17.65 -14.39 -11.02
N LEU A 630 17.35 -14.63 -9.75
CA LEU A 630 17.22 -13.54 -8.79
C LEU A 630 18.56 -12.82 -8.61
N PRO A 631 18.54 -11.49 -8.39
CA PRO A 631 19.73 -10.76 -8.03
C PRO A 631 20.30 -11.30 -6.72
N ALA A 632 21.63 -11.42 -6.64
CA ALA A 632 22.31 -11.88 -5.44
C ALA A 632 22.22 -10.80 -4.34
N ILE A 633 21.22 -10.96 -3.46
CA ILE A 633 20.98 -10.10 -2.30
C ILE A 633 21.40 -10.87 -1.03
N PRO A 634 22.30 -10.32 -0.20
CA PRO A 634 22.72 -10.95 1.04
C PRO A 634 21.53 -11.32 1.95
N GLY A 635 21.48 -12.57 2.43
CA GLY A 635 20.39 -13.08 3.25
C GLY A 635 19.13 -13.52 2.48
N PHE A 636 19.12 -13.37 1.15
CA PHE A 636 18.03 -13.74 0.26
C PHE A 636 18.43 -14.82 -0.77
N GLU A 637 19.61 -15.45 -0.60
CA GLU A 637 20.23 -16.32 -1.60
C GLU A 637 19.52 -17.66 -1.80
N LYS A 638 18.74 -18.11 -0.81
CA LYS A 638 17.98 -19.37 -0.86
C LYS A 638 16.60 -19.22 -1.47
N GLN A 639 16.17 -17.99 -1.73
CA GLN A 639 14.86 -17.71 -2.29
C GLN A 639 14.90 -17.91 -3.82
N TYR A 640 13.76 -18.25 -4.40
CA TYR A 640 13.61 -18.49 -5.83
C TYR A 640 12.25 -18.03 -6.33
N VAL A 641 12.16 -17.80 -7.63
CA VAL A 641 10.89 -17.53 -8.32
C VAL A 641 10.77 -18.51 -9.48
N ARG A 642 9.66 -19.25 -9.52
CA ARG A 642 9.30 -20.10 -10.66
C ARG A 642 8.35 -19.34 -11.56
N ILE A 643 8.70 -19.25 -12.84
CA ILE A 643 7.91 -18.56 -13.84
C ILE A 643 7.52 -19.57 -14.92
N PHE A 644 6.24 -19.62 -15.23
CA PHE A 644 5.70 -20.45 -16.30
C PHE A 644 4.97 -19.59 -17.32
N ALA A 645 5.40 -19.61 -18.57
CA ALA A 645 4.66 -19.03 -19.68
C ALA A 645 3.55 -19.99 -20.11
N VAL A 646 2.34 -19.46 -20.27
CA VAL A 646 1.16 -20.16 -20.76
C VAL A 646 1.16 -20.04 -22.29
N GLY A 647 1.24 -21.17 -22.98
CA GLY A 647 1.29 -21.22 -24.43
C GLY A 647 0.49 -22.37 -25.02
N GLU A 648 0.82 -22.74 -26.25
CA GLU A 648 0.24 -23.90 -26.93
C GLU A 648 0.81 -25.22 -26.40
N ASP A 649 0.07 -26.32 -26.60
CA ASP A 649 0.51 -27.65 -26.22
C ASP A 649 1.79 -28.03 -26.95
N GLN A 650 2.84 -28.33 -26.19
CA GLN A 650 4.12 -28.81 -26.71
C GLN A 650 4.13 -30.33 -26.81
N GLU A 651 4.95 -30.88 -27.69
CA GLU A 651 5.24 -32.30 -27.68
C GLU A 651 5.99 -32.69 -26.38
N ALA A 652 5.66 -33.87 -25.83
CA ALA A 652 6.27 -34.37 -24.60
C ALA A 652 7.83 -34.35 -24.57
N PRO A 653 8.56 -34.78 -25.64
CA PRO A 653 10.02 -34.69 -25.66
C PRO A 653 10.54 -33.24 -25.60
N VAL A 654 9.84 -32.29 -26.24
CA VAL A 654 10.21 -30.86 -26.22
C VAL A 654 9.98 -30.28 -24.83
N ALA A 655 8.86 -30.59 -24.19
CA ALA A 655 8.56 -30.16 -22.83
C ALA A 655 9.61 -30.67 -21.83
N ALA A 656 9.97 -31.97 -21.91
CA ALA A 656 11.00 -32.56 -21.04
C ALA A 656 12.40 -31.93 -21.26
N SER A 657 12.74 -31.63 -22.51
CA SER A 657 14.00 -30.95 -22.86
C SER A 657 14.07 -29.53 -22.29
N ARG A 658 12.97 -28.77 -22.37
CA ARG A 658 12.87 -27.41 -21.82
C ARG A 658 12.96 -27.38 -20.29
N VAL A 659 12.36 -28.34 -19.60
CA VAL A 659 12.51 -28.48 -18.13
C VAL A 659 13.96 -28.74 -17.73
N THR A 660 14.66 -29.61 -18.46
CA THR A 660 16.08 -29.90 -18.17
C THR A 660 16.95 -28.66 -18.38
N GLU A 661 16.73 -27.93 -19.48
CA GLU A 661 17.47 -26.68 -19.72
C GLU A 661 17.13 -25.59 -18.71
N TYR A 662 15.88 -25.49 -18.25
CA TYR A 662 15.53 -24.58 -17.16
C TYR A 662 16.40 -24.83 -15.93
N PHE A 663 16.57 -26.08 -15.49
CA PHE A 663 17.41 -26.39 -14.33
C PHE A 663 18.90 -26.09 -14.55
N ILE A 664 19.40 -26.30 -15.77
CA ILE A 664 20.76 -25.90 -16.16
C ILE A 664 20.93 -24.39 -16.03
N GLU A 665 19.97 -23.61 -16.55
CA GLU A 665 20.04 -22.15 -16.52
C GLU A 665 19.89 -21.58 -15.11
N GLN A 666 19.14 -22.25 -14.23
CA GLN A 666 19.02 -21.87 -12.82
C GLN A 666 20.19 -22.34 -11.94
N GLY A 667 21.10 -23.17 -12.48
CA GLY A 667 22.17 -23.78 -11.70
C GLY A 667 21.71 -24.85 -10.70
N GLU A 668 20.48 -25.37 -10.85
CA GLU A 668 19.93 -26.46 -10.04
C GLU A 668 20.42 -27.82 -10.56
N TRP A 669 21.72 -28.11 -10.39
CA TRP A 669 22.38 -29.26 -11.00
C TRP A 669 21.78 -30.61 -10.61
N ASP A 670 21.32 -30.76 -9.36
CA ASP A 670 20.70 -32.01 -8.88
C ASP A 670 19.37 -32.27 -9.59
N ASN A 671 18.53 -31.24 -9.74
CA ASN A 671 17.27 -31.33 -10.48
C ASN A 671 17.51 -31.55 -11.98
N ALA A 672 18.54 -30.94 -12.55
CA ALA A 672 18.96 -31.16 -13.94
C ALA A 672 19.42 -32.62 -14.18
N ARG A 673 20.13 -33.23 -13.21
CA ARG A 673 20.48 -34.66 -13.26
C ARG A 673 19.26 -35.55 -13.08
N ALA A 674 18.34 -35.20 -12.18
CA ALA A 674 17.11 -35.96 -11.98
C ALA A 674 16.22 -35.96 -13.22
N SER A 675 16.11 -34.82 -13.92
CA SER A 675 15.31 -34.70 -15.14
C SER A 675 15.85 -35.53 -16.32
N HIS A 676 17.13 -35.93 -16.27
CA HIS A 676 17.73 -36.84 -17.25
C HIS A 676 16.96 -38.15 -17.40
N GLN A 677 16.40 -38.70 -16.30
CA GLN A 677 15.61 -39.94 -16.35
C GLN A 677 14.35 -39.79 -17.21
N THR A 678 13.76 -38.60 -17.26
CA THR A 678 12.64 -38.29 -18.14
C THR A 678 13.07 -38.20 -19.60
N LEU A 679 14.26 -37.64 -19.87
CA LEU A 679 14.84 -37.57 -21.23
C LEU A 679 15.15 -38.96 -21.81
N LEU A 680 15.55 -39.92 -20.96
CA LEU A 680 15.84 -41.30 -21.41
C LEU A 680 14.61 -42.03 -21.97
N LYS A 681 13.39 -41.56 -21.71
CA LYS A 681 12.15 -42.09 -22.30
C LYS A 681 12.03 -41.78 -23.80
N TYR A 682 12.81 -40.83 -24.31
CA TYR A 682 12.75 -40.35 -25.69
C TYR A 682 14.13 -40.42 -26.40
N PRO A 683 14.79 -41.60 -26.44
CA PRO A 683 16.17 -41.71 -26.93
C PRO A 683 16.32 -41.42 -28.43
N ALA A 684 15.21 -41.51 -29.18
CA ALA A 684 15.17 -41.27 -30.61
C ALA A 684 14.85 -39.82 -30.99
N ASP A 685 14.54 -38.95 -30.05
CA ASP A 685 14.26 -37.55 -30.35
C ASP A 685 15.56 -36.72 -30.47
N PHE A 686 15.68 -35.90 -31.50
CA PHE A 686 16.88 -35.11 -31.75
C PHE A 686 17.04 -33.95 -30.76
N GLY A 687 15.96 -33.27 -30.38
CA GLY A 687 16.00 -32.19 -29.38
C GLY A 687 16.38 -32.69 -27.99
N VAL A 688 15.94 -33.90 -27.65
CA VAL A 688 16.32 -34.59 -26.40
C VAL A 688 17.81 -34.92 -26.37
N LEU A 689 18.40 -35.39 -27.48
CA LEU A 689 19.86 -35.61 -27.57
C LEU A 689 20.63 -34.30 -27.36
N VAL A 690 20.17 -33.19 -27.94
CA VAL A 690 20.76 -31.86 -27.72
C VAL A 690 20.69 -31.47 -26.25
N ALA A 691 19.52 -31.61 -25.60
CA ALA A 691 19.35 -31.28 -24.19
C ALA A 691 20.23 -32.15 -23.26
N ARG A 692 20.36 -33.46 -23.56
CA ARG A 692 21.25 -34.36 -22.82
C ARG A 692 22.72 -33.98 -23.00
N ALA A 693 23.16 -33.71 -24.22
CA ALA A 693 24.52 -33.27 -24.49
C ALA A 693 24.82 -31.94 -23.78
N ARG A 694 23.86 -31.01 -23.78
CA ARG A 694 23.95 -29.73 -23.07
C ARG A 694 24.08 -29.91 -21.55
N LEU A 695 23.31 -30.83 -20.95
CA LEU A 695 23.43 -31.16 -19.52
C LEU A 695 24.84 -31.58 -19.15
N TRP A 696 25.40 -32.57 -19.88
CA TRP A 696 26.74 -33.08 -19.60
C TRP A 696 27.84 -32.06 -19.91
N ALA A 697 27.64 -31.26 -20.96
CA ALA A 697 28.50 -30.13 -21.27
C ALA A 697 28.54 -29.09 -20.14
N ALA A 698 27.39 -28.75 -19.56
CA ALA A 698 27.28 -27.79 -18.46
C ALA A 698 27.90 -28.33 -17.16
N LEU A 699 27.80 -29.64 -16.90
CA LEU A 699 28.42 -30.32 -15.76
C LEU A 699 29.93 -30.58 -15.92
N ASN A 700 30.52 -30.26 -17.09
CA ASN A 700 31.90 -30.62 -17.46
C ASN A 700 32.20 -32.13 -17.34
N ASP A 701 31.22 -32.98 -17.63
CA ASP A 701 31.36 -34.44 -17.53
C ASP A 701 31.64 -35.06 -18.91
N ALA A 702 32.93 -35.17 -19.24
CA ALA A 702 33.37 -35.71 -20.53
C ALA A 702 32.98 -37.20 -20.75
N ALA A 703 32.90 -37.98 -19.66
CA ALA A 703 32.59 -39.40 -19.72
C ALA A 703 31.15 -39.65 -20.17
N ASN A 704 30.21 -38.82 -19.68
CA ASN A 704 28.81 -38.89 -20.08
C ASN A 704 28.47 -38.05 -21.32
N PHE A 705 29.27 -37.03 -21.64
CA PHE A 705 29.09 -36.21 -22.84
C PHE A 705 29.38 -36.97 -24.13
N THR A 706 30.54 -37.63 -24.22
CA THR A 706 31.03 -38.28 -25.45
C THR A 706 30.03 -39.30 -26.03
N PRO A 707 29.44 -40.22 -25.24
CA PRO A 707 28.48 -41.20 -25.75
C PRO A 707 27.16 -40.60 -26.25
N VAL A 708 26.81 -39.38 -25.83
CA VAL A 708 25.61 -38.68 -26.30
C VAL A 708 25.92 -37.79 -27.50
N PHE A 709 27.15 -37.28 -27.58
CA PHE A 709 27.59 -36.39 -28.64
C PHE A 709 27.81 -37.12 -29.97
N GLU A 710 28.35 -38.34 -29.97
CA GLU A 710 28.59 -39.12 -31.19
C GLU A 710 27.29 -39.41 -31.98
N PRO A 711 26.19 -39.91 -31.36
CA PRO A 711 24.92 -40.10 -32.08
C PRO A 711 24.28 -38.79 -32.53
N LEU A 712 24.53 -37.69 -31.80
CA LEU A 712 24.04 -36.35 -32.18
C LEU A 712 24.68 -35.91 -33.50
N LEU A 713 25.99 -36.11 -33.68
CA LEU A 713 26.69 -35.75 -34.91
C LEU A 713 26.23 -36.58 -36.11
N GLN A 714 26.05 -37.89 -35.92
CA GLN A 714 25.56 -38.78 -36.98
C GLN A 714 24.18 -38.36 -37.49
N ARG A 715 23.27 -37.98 -36.58
CA ARG A 715 21.92 -37.53 -36.94
C ARG A 715 21.89 -36.13 -37.54
N LEU A 716 22.78 -35.26 -37.08
CA LEU A 716 22.95 -33.94 -37.68
C LEU A 716 23.40 -34.07 -39.15
N ALA A 717 24.34 -34.98 -39.43
CA ALA A 717 24.76 -35.28 -40.81
C ALA A 717 23.61 -35.82 -41.69
N ALA A 718 22.65 -36.53 -41.08
CA ALA A 718 21.43 -36.99 -41.74
C ALA A 718 20.33 -35.91 -41.89
N GLY A 719 20.57 -34.67 -41.47
CA GLY A 719 19.62 -33.55 -41.60
C GLY A 719 18.51 -33.52 -40.55
N ALA A 720 18.72 -34.14 -39.38
CA ALA A 720 17.74 -34.17 -38.29
C ALA A 720 17.43 -32.78 -37.69
N ASP A 721 18.24 -31.76 -38.00
CA ASP A 721 18.07 -30.38 -37.53
C ASP A 721 17.03 -29.56 -38.32
N ARG A 722 16.43 -30.13 -39.38
CA ARG A 722 15.50 -29.41 -40.26
C ARG A 722 14.24 -28.92 -39.54
N TYR A 723 13.71 -29.70 -38.60
CA TYR A 723 12.48 -29.41 -37.85
C TYR A 723 12.74 -29.02 -36.40
N LEU A 724 14.00 -28.75 -36.05
CA LEU A 724 14.38 -28.41 -34.70
C LEU A 724 13.86 -26.99 -34.37
N PRO A 725 13.10 -26.78 -33.27
CA PRO A 725 12.66 -25.46 -32.87
C PRO A 725 13.83 -24.49 -32.70
N TRP A 726 13.62 -23.21 -33.01
CA TRP A 726 14.69 -22.22 -33.06
C TRP A 726 15.50 -22.13 -31.75
N ASP A 727 14.84 -22.16 -30.58
CA ASP A 727 15.50 -22.12 -29.27
C ASP A 727 16.38 -23.37 -29.01
N ARG A 728 15.99 -24.52 -29.57
CA ARG A 728 16.78 -25.76 -29.52
C ARG A 728 17.94 -25.71 -30.53
N ARG A 729 17.79 -25.04 -31.67
CA ARG A 729 18.88 -24.81 -32.64
C ARG A 729 20.00 -23.97 -32.03
N VAL A 730 19.65 -22.94 -31.26
CA VAL A 730 20.63 -22.16 -30.49
C VAL A 730 21.39 -23.07 -29.52
N SER A 731 20.66 -23.94 -28.79
CA SER A 731 21.26 -24.91 -27.87
C SER A 731 22.20 -25.89 -28.58
N LEU A 732 21.84 -26.36 -29.77
CA LEU A 732 22.68 -27.21 -30.61
C LEU A 732 23.96 -26.49 -31.03
N ALA A 733 23.90 -25.23 -31.47
CA ALA A 733 25.09 -24.46 -31.84
C ALA A 733 26.08 -24.34 -30.67
N LEU A 734 25.57 -24.08 -29.45
CA LEU A 734 26.37 -24.02 -28.23
C LEU A 734 27.02 -25.36 -27.87
N VAL A 735 26.26 -26.46 -27.97
CA VAL A 735 26.76 -27.82 -27.73
C VAL A 735 27.85 -28.21 -28.74
N LEU A 736 27.66 -27.90 -30.03
CA LEU A 736 28.65 -28.17 -31.08
C LEU A 736 29.94 -27.38 -30.84
N ALA A 737 29.84 -26.11 -30.44
CA ALA A 737 30.99 -25.29 -30.09
C ALA A 737 31.76 -25.89 -28.89
N ARG A 738 31.04 -26.35 -27.86
CA ARG A 738 31.66 -27.00 -26.69
C ARG A 738 32.33 -28.34 -27.03
N GLY A 739 31.75 -29.09 -27.97
CA GLY A 739 32.31 -30.33 -28.51
C GLY A 739 33.41 -30.15 -29.56
N ASN A 740 33.96 -28.93 -29.72
CA ASN A 740 35.02 -28.57 -30.67
C ASN A 740 34.66 -28.79 -32.16
N GLN A 741 33.37 -28.80 -32.50
CA GLN A 741 32.87 -28.90 -33.88
C GLN A 741 32.56 -27.51 -34.44
N LEU A 742 33.56 -26.63 -34.45
CA LEU A 742 33.40 -25.20 -34.79
C LEU A 742 32.78 -24.93 -36.16
N PRO A 743 33.12 -25.66 -37.26
CA PRO A 743 32.48 -25.44 -38.56
C PRO A 743 30.97 -25.70 -38.53
N LEU A 744 30.54 -26.78 -37.86
CA LEU A 744 29.12 -27.13 -37.72
C LEU A 744 28.39 -26.14 -36.81
N ALA A 745 29.04 -25.70 -35.72
CA ALA A 745 28.50 -24.68 -34.83
C ALA A 745 28.25 -23.35 -35.58
N ARG A 746 29.19 -22.93 -36.43
CA ARG A 746 29.06 -21.73 -37.27
C ARG A 746 27.87 -21.82 -38.21
N VAL A 747 27.69 -22.94 -38.92
CA VAL A 747 26.53 -23.13 -39.83
C VAL A 747 25.20 -23.03 -39.08
N GLN A 748 25.11 -23.59 -37.87
CA GLN A 748 23.90 -23.48 -37.06
C GLN A 748 23.69 -22.06 -36.53
N ALA A 749 24.76 -21.35 -36.14
CA ALA A 749 24.69 -19.95 -35.74
C ALA A 749 24.22 -19.03 -36.87
N GLU A 750 24.72 -19.22 -38.10
CA GLU A 750 24.28 -18.49 -39.29
C GLU A 750 22.78 -18.69 -39.57
N ARG A 751 22.28 -19.93 -39.42
CA ARG A 751 20.85 -20.22 -39.53
C ARG A 751 20.03 -19.57 -38.41
N CYS A 752 20.52 -19.62 -37.16
CA CYS A 752 19.85 -18.95 -36.04
C CYS A 752 19.71 -17.44 -36.29
N LEU A 753 20.75 -16.80 -36.85
CA LEU A 753 20.73 -15.38 -37.21
C LEU A 753 19.81 -15.07 -38.40
N ALA A 754 19.71 -15.96 -39.38
CA ALA A 754 18.80 -15.80 -40.52
C ALA A 754 17.32 -15.86 -40.11
N GLU A 755 16.98 -16.66 -39.10
CA GLU A 755 15.62 -16.85 -38.58
C GLU A 755 15.31 -15.98 -37.35
N ILE A 756 16.22 -15.11 -36.93
CA ILE A 756 16.07 -14.33 -35.69
C ILE A 756 14.89 -13.37 -35.78
N SER A 757 14.10 -13.31 -34.71
CA SER A 757 12.94 -12.42 -34.58
C SER A 757 12.91 -11.79 -33.19
N GLU A 758 12.04 -10.80 -33.00
CA GLU A 758 11.81 -10.19 -31.69
C GLU A 758 11.30 -11.22 -30.67
N ASP A 759 10.35 -12.07 -31.05
CA ASP A 759 9.80 -13.12 -30.18
C ASP A 759 10.88 -14.17 -29.80
N HIS A 760 11.70 -14.54 -30.78
CA HIS A 760 12.85 -15.41 -30.55
C HIS A 760 13.81 -14.83 -29.49
N LEU A 761 14.14 -13.54 -29.57
CA LEU A 761 15.01 -12.88 -28.59
C LEU A 761 14.40 -12.82 -27.19
N ARG A 762 13.12 -12.40 -27.08
CA ARG A 762 12.44 -12.22 -25.79
C ARG A 762 12.16 -13.55 -25.07
N THR A 763 12.06 -14.65 -25.80
CA THR A 763 11.85 -15.99 -25.22
C THR A 763 13.13 -16.72 -24.83
N LEU A 764 14.32 -16.24 -25.22
CA LEU A 764 15.58 -16.87 -24.83
C LEU A 764 15.95 -16.62 -23.37
N PRO A 765 16.47 -17.64 -22.65
CA PRO A 765 17.13 -17.42 -21.37
C PRO A 765 18.26 -16.39 -21.48
N THR A 766 18.43 -15.55 -20.46
CA THR A 766 19.43 -14.47 -20.46
C THR A 766 20.85 -15.00 -20.72
N ASN A 767 21.24 -16.11 -20.08
CA ASN A 767 22.57 -16.68 -20.25
C ASN A 767 22.74 -17.37 -21.62
N VAL A 768 21.70 -18.02 -22.17
CA VAL A 768 21.72 -18.52 -23.56
C VAL A 768 21.90 -17.39 -24.57
N LEU A 769 21.19 -16.28 -24.40
CA LEU A 769 21.32 -15.12 -25.26
C LEU A 769 22.76 -14.56 -25.21
N TYR A 770 23.33 -14.42 -24.01
CA TYR A 770 24.72 -14.01 -23.85
C TYR A 770 25.69 -14.94 -24.57
N GLN A 771 25.54 -16.26 -24.39
CA GLN A 771 26.40 -17.26 -25.03
C GLN A 771 26.26 -17.25 -26.56
N LEU A 772 25.05 -17.06 -27.09
CA LEU A 772 24.80 -16.92 -28.52
C LEU A 772 25.51 -15.67 -29.08
N LEU A 773 25.38 -14.52 -28.41
CA LEU A 773 26.05 -13.29 -28.84
C LEU A 773 27.57 -13.42 -28.78
N TYR A 774 28.11 -14.04 -27.73
CA TYR A 774 29.53 -14.33 -27.60
C TYR A 774 30.03 -15.28 -28.71
N LEU A 775 29.28 -16.33 -29.01
CA LEU A 775 29.60 -17.27 -30.09
C LEU A 775 29.56 -16.60 -31.46
N ASN A 776 28.56 -15.75 -31.72
CA ASN A 776 28.46 -15.01 -32.97
C ASN A 776 29.66 -14.06 -33.13
N ARG A 777 30.03 -13.35 -32.07
CA ARG A 777 31.20 -12.46 -32.06
C ARG A 777 32.50 -13.23 -32.37
N SER A 778 32.69 -14.42 -31.80
CA SER A 778 33.89 -15.23 -32.05
C SER A 778 33.99 -15.76 -33.49
N PHE A 779 32.85 -15.94 -34.16
CA PHE A 779 32.79 -16.28 -35.59
C PHE A 779 32.77 -15.08 -36.54
N GLY A 780 32.77 -13.85 -36.03
CA GLY A 780 32.65 -12.63 -36.84
C GLY A 780 31.26 -12.45 -37.46
N LEU A 781 30.23 -13.01 -36.84
CA LEU A 781 28.82 -12.89 -37.25
C LEU A 781 28.13 -11.79 -36.45
N GLU A 782 27.28 -11.00 -37.10
CA GLU A 782 26.47 -9.97 -36.45
C GLU A 782 24.99 -10.09 -36.83
N ILE A 783 24.10 -9.60 -35.96
CA ILE A 783 22.68 -9.46 -36.26
C ILE A 783 22.52 -8.32 -37.28
N ALA A 784 22.00 -8.64 -38.47
CA ALA A 784 21.90 -7.70 -39.57
C ALA A 784 20.94 -6.52 -39.29
N ASP A 785 19.84 -6.77 -38.58
CA ASP A 785 18.89 -5.72 -38.18
C ASP A 785 19.40 -4.96 -36.94
N PRO A 786 19.67 -3.64 -37.05
CA PRO A 786 20.10 -2.82 -35.92
C PRO A 786 19.11 -2.80 -34.75
N ARG A 787 17.80 -2.94 -35.01
CA ARG A 787 16.76 -2.96 -33.98
C ARG A 787 16.82 -4.25 -33.16
N LEU A 788 16.94 -5.40 -33.83
CA LEU A 788 17.10 -6.70 -33.16
C LEU A 788 18.44 -6.77 -32.43
N ARG A 789 19.50 -6.17 -32.98
CA ARG A 789 20.80 -6.04 -32.28
C ARG A 789 20.66 -5.22 -31.00
N ALA A 790 20.01 -4.06 -31.06
CA ALA A 790 19.80 -3.21 -29.90
C ALA A 790 18.96 -3.94 -28.84
N LEU A 791 17.88 -4.60 -29.24
CA LEU A 791 17.03 -5.40 -28.36
C LEU A 791 17.80 -6.55 -27.70
N ALA A 792 18.61 -7.30 -28.45
CA ALA A 792 19.40 -8.40 -27.91
C ALA A 792 20.38 -7.93 -26.82
N LEU A 793 20.95 -6.73 -26.98
CA LEU A 793 21.82 -6.12 -25.96
C LEU A 793 21.01 -5.58 -24.78
N GLU A 794 19.83 -5.02 -25.03
CA GLU A 794 18.93 -4.49 -24.00
C GLU A 794 18.47 -5.59 -23.03
N LEU A 795 18.09 -6.77 -23.55
CA LEU A 795 17.66 -7.93 -22.78
C LEU A 795 18.76 -8.56 -21.90
N LEU A 796 20.02 -8.15 -22.08
CA LEU A 796 21.12 -8.59 -21.23
C LEU A 796 21.38 -7.61 -20.08
N PRO A 797 21.53 -8.12 -18.84
CA PRO A 797 21.99 -7.34 -17.70
C PRO A 797 23.30 -6.61 -18.03
N ALA A 798 23.45 -5.40 -17.50
CA ALA A 798 24.60 -4.54 -17.80
C ALA A 798 25.97 -5.22 -17.55
N LYS A 799 26.07 -6.09 -16.53
CA LYS A 799 27.29 -6.87 -16.24
C LYS A 799 27.68 -7.80 -17.38
N LEU A 800 26.71 -8.49 -17.99
CA LEU A 800 26.93 -9.39 -19.12
C LEU A 800 27.19 -8.60 -20.40
N ARG A 801 26.51 -7.46 -20.58
CA ARG A 801 26.73 -6.56 -21.71
C ARG A 801 28.16 -6.01 -21.78
N ALA A 802 28.79 -5.72 -20.63
CA ALA A 802 30.16 -5.24 -20.57
C ALA A 802 31.21 -6.31 -20.96
N GLY A 803 30.86 -7.59 -20.94
CA GLY A 803 31.72 -8.69 -21.39
C GLY A 803 31.61 -9.02 -22.88
N LEU A 804 30.61 -8.46 -23.57
CA LEU A 804 30.41 -8.57 -25.02
C LEU A 804 31.09 -7.44 -25.78
#